data_AF-I2J621-F1
#
_entry.id   AF-I2J621-F1
#
_cell.length_a   1.000
_cell.length_b   1.000
_cell.length_c   1.000
_cell.angle_alpha   90.00
_cell.angle_beta   90.00
_cell.angle_gamma   90.00
#
_symmetry.space_group_name_H-M   'P 1'
#
loop_
_entity.id
_entity.type
_entity.pdbx_description
1 polymer ?
#
loop_
_entity_poly.entity_id
_entity_poly.type
_entity_poly.pdbx_seq_one_letter_code
_entity_poly.pdbx_strand_id
1 'polypeptide(L)'
;MLGLKFNGTWRNYQRQVLDNFQEYQADGHVHLVAAPGSGKTTIGIELIARFDKPALVLVPTVTIREQWVDRIRQAFLEDEDQIKGLVSQNLKDMKQITIATYQAFHSAMQQVQSQEENGETVDFGGFDLLAKLKEKEVETLCLDECHHLRNEWWKSLEDFRKNYQQLQVISLTATPPYDSEPELWDRYLQMCGEIDQEITVPELVKEDTLCPHQDFVYICFPTKEEDKRLEEFEETKWQYVSQLVVDPDFQTLIRSSKVLKGEISADMLLEDPKYLSALLIYLQAQKLEIPKHLQDLLGAEGLPALNYYWLEVLLQGLLYQTPDWYENPQETKKKIEAELKSRGLIEKRQVFLVKSKANDQILNQSLGKLSGIADIFATEYASLGKDLRQLVLADYIRKDFANYLGDDQAPITQLGVLPYFEIIRRSAQKQGLSVPIAVLSGSVVIIPASVKAELEALIPNTSLTFSAIGKLDQGTYLQVGFPSSFKGMVAAVTELFQRGSIQVLVGTKSLLGEGWDAPCVNSLILGSFVGSFMLSNQMRGRAIRIWPGHPDKTSNIWHLVAIKPYKKPAFSKEDQEEQDLNPYQDLQTLARRMDHFLGLSYKEDTIETGLDRLDFPKAPFKKSKIKAYNQKIKELSKDHSSLRKKWQEALVVVDKLEIVNEVATDRKQIPLLTLVDAEKWLRYSFLLIAVNLLLYLFKTNGIRLAWLTTISLVLLTIALVRYFFYKSPYVRLRQVGEGIRNAMLKTGHLSDDQSRVQVEEDKDSYCVFAYLKGGSMRDKELFSQTLGEFFAPVDNQRYLLVAKKAPAGQSKYFVVPSLFEKRKEEAQHFQNAVAPHLGDYQLVYTRNEAGRKVLLEARLKSLANKNDRLITKKKVKSALK
;
A
#
# COMPACT_ATOMS: atom_id res chain seq x y z
N MET A 1 -26.99 -6.99 33.21
CA MET A 1 -25.60 -7.21 33.62
C MET A 1 -25.12 -8.58 33.19
N LEU A 2 -24.39 -8.60 32.07
CA LEU A 2 -23.67 -9.74 31.51
C LEU A 2 -22.64 -10.36 32.47
N GLY A 3 -22.27 -9.65 33.56
CA GLY A 3 -21.40 -10.17 34.62
C GLY A 3 -19.93 -10.32 34.23
N LEU A 4 -19.56 -9.94 33.01
CA LEU A 4 -18.19 -9.99 32.52
C LEU A 4 -17.33 -8.90 33.18
N LYS A 5 -16.20 -9.30 33.74
CA LYS A 5 -15.18 -8.38 34.27
C LYS A 5 -13.81 -8.84 33.83
N PHE A 6 -13.04 -7.94 33.24
CA PHE A 6 -11.67 -8.28 32.85
C PHE A 6 -10.79 -8.53 34.07
N ASN A 7 -10.19 -9.72 34.14
CA ASN A 7 -9.34 -10.15 35.27
C ASN A 7 -7.88 -9.69 35.15
N GLY A 8 -7.56 -8.87 34.14
CA GLY A 8 -6.21 -8.36 33.87
C GLY A 8 -6.10 -6.84 34.07
N THR A 9 -4.92 -6.31 33.74
CA THR A 9 -4.65 -4.87 33.77
C THR A 9 -4.74 -4.26 32.38
N TRP A 10 -5.56 -3.22 32.22
CA TRP A 10 -5.63 -2.46 30.97
C TRP A 10 -4.35 -1.68 30.71
N ARG A 11 -3.84 -1.76 29.47
CA ARG A 11 -2.72 -0.93 28.99
C ARG A 11 -3.18 0.50 28.73
N ASN A 12 -2.25 1.46 28.61
CA ASN A 12 -2.60 2.88 28.51
C ASN A 12 -3.50 3.17 27.29
N TYR A 13 -3.13 2.68 26.10
CA TYR A 13 -3.94 2.84 24.89
C TYR A 13 -5.32 2.17 25.00
N GLN A 14 -5.43 1.03 25.70
CA GLN A 14 -6.71 0.36 25.91
C GLN A 14 -7.60 1.16 26.85
N ARG A 15 -7.03 1.75 27.92
CA ARG A 15 -7.77 2.65 28.81
C ARG A 15 -8.27 3.88 28.07
N GLN A 16 -7.44 4.50 27.24
CA GLN A 16 -7.87 5.66 26.42
C GLN A 16 -9.08 5.33 25.55
N VAL A 17 -9.09 4.17 24.88
CA VAL A 17 -10.27 3.71 24.13
C VAL A 17 -11.48 3.58 25.04
N LEU A 18 -11.32 2.94 26.20
CA LEU A 18 -12.40 2.68 27.14
C LEU A 18 -12.90 3.93 27.89
N ASP A 19 -12.05 4.93 28.12
CA ASP A 19 -12.40 6.18 28.81
C ASP A 19 -13.35 7.03 27.95
N ASN A 20 -13.26 6.90 26.62
CA ASN A 20 -14.14 7.55 25.65
C ASN A 20 -15.48 6.83 25.43
N PHE A 21 -15.80 5.79 26.22
CA PHE A 21 -17.01 4.97 26.03
C PHE A 21 -18.32 5.77 26.06
N GLN A 22 -18.37 6.90 26.76
CA GLN A 22 -19.59 7.73 26.80
C GLN A 22 -19.93 8.35 25.43
N GLU A 23 -18.90 8.73 24.65
CA GLU A 23 -19.08 9.29 23.30
C GLU A 23 -19.64 8.22 22.37
N TYR A 24 -19.02 7.04 22.38
CA TYR A 24 -19.46 5.85 21.66
C TYR A 24 -20.90 5.44 21.95
N GLN A 25 -21.30 5.54 23.22
CA GLN A 25 -22.65 5.21 23.64
C GLN A 25 -23.68 6.19 23.09
N ALA A 26 -23.33 7.48 22.97
CA ALA A 26 -24.18 8.50 22.37
C ALA A 26 -24.32 8.31 20.85
N ASP A 27 -23.23 7.93 20.17
CA ASP A 27 -23.20 7.75 18.72
C ASP A 27 -23.73 6.39 18.25
N GLY A 28 -23.91 5.44 19.17
CA GLY A 28 -24.45 4.11 18.89
C GLY A 28 -23.51 3.20 18.09
N HIS A 29 -22.27 3.61 17.87
CA HIS A 29 -21.26 2.80 17.20
C HIS A 29 -19.86 3.04 17.77
N VAL A 30 -19.00 2.03 17.62
CA VAL A 30 -17.57 2.06 17.91
C VAL A 30 -16.84 1.36 16.80
N HIS A 31 -15.89 2.03 16.18
CA HIS A 31 -15.04 1.47 15.16
C HIS A 31 -13.57 1.58 15.57
N LEU A 32 -13.03 0.44 16.01
CA LEU A 32 -11.66 0.31 16.44
C LEU A 32 -10.81 -0.32 15.33
N VAL A 33 -9.89 0.47 14.80
CA VAL A 33 -8.77 -0.03 14.00
C VAL A 33 -7.61 -0.27 14.94
N ALA A 34 -7.04 -1.47 14.95
CA ALA A 34 -5.88 -1.71 15.79
C ALA A 34 -4.96 -2.76 15.20
N ALA A 35 -3.66 -2.48 15.22
CA ALA A 35 -2.65 -3.40 14.72
C ALA A 35 -2.75 -4.80 15.41
N PRO A 36 -2.33 -5.88 14.73
CA PRO A 36 -2.31 -7.21 15.33
C PRO A 36 -1.55 -7.23 16.66
N GLY A 37 -2.07 -7.93 17.67
CA GLY A 37 -1.46 -8.00 19.02
C GLY A 37 -1.89 -6.92 20.02
N SER A 38 -2.64 -5.89 19.60
CA SER A 38 -3.23 -4.85 20.46
C SER A 38 -4.25 -5.33 21.50
N GLY A 39 -4.78 -6.55 21.34
CA GLY A 39 -5.87 -7.05 22.20
C GLY A 39 -7.26 -6.57 21.77
N LYS A 40 -7.49 -6.35 20.46
CA LYS A 40 -8.81 -6.01 19.87
C LYS A 40 -9.97 -6.79 20.47
N THR A 41 -9.85 -8.11 20.51
CA THR A 41 -10.89 -9.01 21.04
C THR A 41 -11.18 -8.70 22.51
N THR A 42 -10.16 -8.45 23.33
CA THR A 42 -10.34 -8.09 24.74
C THR A 42 -11.07 -6.76 24.90
N ILE A 43 -10.72 -5.75 24.09
CA ILE A 43 -11.43 -4.46 24.08
C ILE A 43 -12.88 -4.65 23.62
N GLY A 44 -13.11 -5.43 22.57
CA GLY A 44 -14.45 -5.74 22.05
C GLY A 44 -15.35 -6.41 23.08
N ILE A 45 -14.84 -7.40 23.81
CA ILE A 45 -15.59 -8.07 24.89
C ILE A 45 -15.94 -7.07 26.01
N GLU A 46 -15.01 -6.20 26.39
CA GLU A 46 -15.27 -5.16 27.40
C GLU A 46 -16.30 -4.13 26.91
N LEU A 47 -16.26 -3.72 25.65
CA LEU A 47 -17.28 -2.84 25.07
C LEU A 47 -18.67 -3.51 25.11
N ILE A 48 -18.76 -4.80 24.75
CA ILE A 48 -20.00 -5.58 24.88
C ILE A 48 -20.47 -5.60 26.35
N ALA A 49 -19.56 -5.83 27.29
CA ALA A 49 -19.88 -5.83 28.72
C ALA A 49 -20.40 -4.49 29.22
N ARG A 50 -19.85 -3.37 28.72
CA ARG A 50 -20.27 -2.00 29.10
C ARG A 50 -21.59 -1.57 28.48
N PHE A 51 -21.87 -2.00 27.24
CA PHE A 51 -23.19 -1.80 26.63
C PHE A 51 -24.27 -2.59 27.39
N ASP A 52 -23.90 -3.73 27.96
CA ASP A 52 -24.76 -4.58 28.81
C ASP A 52 -26.07 -5.03 28.14
N LYS A 53 -25.98 -5.35 26.85
CA LYS A 53 -27.09 -5.87 26.03
C LYS A 53 -26.76 -7.22 25.40
N PRO A 54 -27.77 -8.04 25.06
CA PRO A 54 -27.53 -9.28 24.32
C PRO A 54 -26.82 -8.97 22.99
N ALA A 55 -25.74 -9.70 22.71
CA ALA A 55 -24.81 -9.39 21.64
C ALA A 55 -24.68 -10.53 20.61
N LEU A 56 -24.67 -10.15 19.33
CA LEU A 56 -24.29 -11.01 18.22
C LEU A 56 -22.89 -10.61 17.74
N VAL A 57 -21.94 -11.53 17.83
CA VAL A 57 -20.56 -11.35 17.34
C VAL A 57 -20.39 -12.13 16.05
N LEU A 58 -20.00 -11.44 14.98
CA LEU A 58 -19.75 -12.02 13.66
C LEU A 58 -18.25 -12.04 13.36
N VAL A 59 -17.74 -13.23 13.02
CA VAL A 59 -16.31 -13.47 12.79
C VAL A 59 -16.05 -14.17 11.45
N PRO A 60 -14.86 -14.04 10.84
CA PRO A 60 -14.60 -14.58 9.51
C PRO A 60 -14.44 -16.10 9.45
N THR A 61 -13.95 -16.74 10.53
CA THR A 61 -13.67 -18.18 10.54
C THR A 61 -14.07 -18.84 11.86
N VAL A 62 -14.27 -20.17 11.83
CA VAL A 62 -14.53 -20.98 13.03
C VAL A 62 -13.41 -20.85 14.06
N THR A 63 -12.17 -20.78 13.61
CA THR A 63 -11.01 -20.56 14.48
C THR A 63 -11.14 -19.28 15.31
N ILE A 64 -11.52 -18.18 14.67
CA ILE A 64 -11.66 -16.90 15.38
C ILE A 64 -12.85 -16.97 16.33
N ARG A 65 -13.93 -17.67 15.97
CA ARG A 65 -15.05 -17.97 16.89
C ARG A 65 -14.55 -18.68 18.16
N GLU A 66 -13.75 -19.73 18.01
CA GLU A 66 -13.15 -20.46 19.14
C GLU A 66 -12.24 -19.55 19.98
N GLN A 67 -11.42 -18.69 19.35
CA GLN A 67 -10.56 -17.74 20.07
C GLN A 67 -11.34 -16.72 20.90
N TRP A 68 -12.49 -16.25 20.41
CA TRP A 68 -13.37 -15.36 21.16
C TRP A 68 -13.94 -16.07 22.39
N VAL A 69 -14.43 -17.30 22.23
CA VAL A 69 -14.96 -18.12 23.34
C VAL A 69 -13.87 -18.35 24.39
N ASP A 70 -12.67 -18.77 23.97
CA ASP A 70 -11.55 -18.99 24.87
C ASP A 70 -11.11 -17.70 25.58
N ARG A 71 -11.14 -16.56 24.89
CA ARG A 71 -10.80 -15.27 25.51
C ARG A 71 -11.80 -14.88 26.59
N ILE A 72 -13.10 -15.03 26.34
CA ILE A 72 -14.14 -14.79 27.35
C ILE A 72 -13.93 -15.72 28.55
N ARG A 73 -13.70 -17.02 28.28
CA ARG A 73 -13.46 -18.04 29.30
C ARG A 73 -12.28 -17.70 30.21
N GLN A 74 -11.13 -17.36 29.62
CA GLN A 74 -9.89 -17.21 30.36
C GLN A 74 -9.72 -15.84 31.01
N ALA A 75 -10.28 -14.78 30.42
CA ALA A 75 -9.96 -13.41 30.82
C ALA A 75 -11.12 -12.65 31.48
N PHE A 76 -12.36 -13.14 31.37
CA PHE A 76 -13.55 -12.39 31.83
C PHE A 76 -14.46 -13.14 32.80
N LEU A 77 -14.22 -14.44 33.02
CA LEU A 77 -15.02 -15.28 33.91
C LEU A 77 -14.14 -15.82 35.05
N GLU A 78 -14.69 -15.87 36.25
CA GLU A 78 -14.05 -16.48 37.43
C GLU A 78 -14.34 -17.99 37.52
N ASP A 79 -15.51 -18.43 37.02
CA ASP A 79 -15.96 -19.82 36.99
C ASP A 79 -16.18 -20.28 35.55
N GLU A 80 -15.43 -21.30 35.12
CA GLU A 80 -15.47 -21.83 33.75
C GLU A 80 -16.84 -22.40 33.36
N ASP A 81 -17.66 -22.85 34.31
CA ASP A 81 -18.98 -23.42 34.00
C ASP A 81 -20.01 -22.37 33.59
N GLN A 82 -19.78 -21.09 33.92
CA GLN A 82 -20.67 -19.97 33.54
C GLN A 82 -20.71 -19.75 32.02
N ILE A 83 -19.67 -20.16 31.28
CA ILE A 83 -19.61 -19.91 29.83
C ILE A 83 -20.72 -20.64 29.07
N LYS A 84 -21.12 -21.82 29.53
CA LYS A 84 -22.20 -22.61 28.92
C LYS A 84 -23.56 -21.93 29.05
N GLY A 85 -23.76 -21.09 30.07
CA GLY A 85 -24.99 -20.31 30.23
C GLY A 85 -24.97 -18.98 29.46
N LEU A 86 -23.79 -18.39 29.30
CA LEU A 86 -23.63 -17.04 28.75
C LEU A 86 -23.41 -17.00 27.24
N VAL A 87 -22.58 -17.92 26.71
CA VAL A 87 -22.08 -17.89 25.34
C VAL A 87 -22.68 -19.02 24.51
N SER A 88 -23.13 -18.70 23.30
CA SER A 88 -23.54 -19.68 22.28
C SER A 88 -22.71 -19.54 21.00
N GLN A 89 -22.47 -20.66 20.34
CA GLN A 89 -21.86 -20.72 19.00
C GLN A 89 -22.87 -21.10 17.90
N ASN A 90 -24.15 -21.27 18.27
CA ASN A 90 -25.23 -21.73 17.38
C ASN A 90 -26.33 -20.67 17.28
N LEU A 91 -26.57 -20.17 16.07
CA LEU A 91 -27.61 -19.17 15.80
C LEU A 91 -29.04 -19.67 16.11
N LYS A 92 -29.29 -20.98 16.15
CA LYS A 92 -30.60 -21.51 16.54
C LYS A 92 -30.81 -21.54 18.06
N ASP A 93 -29.73 -21.61 18.83
CA ASP A 93 -29.73 -21.66 20.30
C ASP A 93 -29.03 -20.41 20.87
N MET A 94 -29.61 -19.23 20.64
CA MET A 94 -29.01 -17.96 21.04
C MET A 94 -29.02 -17.76 22.56
N LYS A 95 -27.90 -17.24 23.06
CA LYS A 95 -27.71 -16.83 24.46
C LYS A 95 -27.36 -15.34 24.53
N GLN A 96 -27.01 -14.85 25.72
CA GLN A 96 -26.63 -13.46 25.97
C GLN A 96 -25.52 -12.99 25.02
N ILE A 97 -24.53 -13.85 24.74
CA ILE A 97 -23.52 -13.59 23.72
C ILE A 97 -23.55 -14.73 22.73
N THR A 98 -23.89 -14.44 21.48
CA THR A 98 -23.89 -15.43 20.40
C THR A 98 -22.77 -15.09 19.42
N ILE A 99 -21.83 -16.01 19.21
CA ILE A 99 -20.69 -15.81 18.31
C ILE A 99 -20.87 -16.75 17.11
N ALA A 100 -20.98 -16.18 15.91
CA ALA A 100 -21.22 -16.92 14.67
C ALA A 100 -20.26 -16.49 13.56
N THR A 101 -20.04 -17.37 12.59
CA THR A 101 -19.27 -16.98 11.40
C THR A 101 -20.15 -16.14 10.46
N TYR A 102 -19.55 -15.29 9.63
CA TYR A 102 -20.30 -14.60 8.57
C TYR A 102 -20.96 -15.57 7.59
N GLN A 103 -20.36 -16.74 7.38
CA GLN A 103 -20.95 -17.78 6.55
C GLN A 103 -22.24 -18.35 7.16
N ALA A 104 -22.21 -18.75 8.44
CA ALA A 104 -23.40 -19.22 9.14
C ALA A 104 -24.49 -18.14 9.19
N PHE A 105 -24.10 -16.89 9.40
CA PHE A 105 -25.03 -15.75 9.38
C PHE A 105 -25.69 -15.56 8.01
N HIS A 106 -24.90 -15.57 6.93
CA HIS A 106 -25.42 -15.50 5.57
C HIS A 106 -26.38 -16.66 5.26
N SER A 107 -25.99 -17.90 5.57
CA SER A 107 -26.84 -19.07 5.37
C SER A 107 -28.14 -18.99 6.17
N ALA A 108 -28.10 -18.46 7.39
CA ALA A 108 -29.29 -18.24 8.22
C ALA A 108 -30.21 -17.14 7.64
N MET A 109 -29.65 -16.04 7.13
CA MET A 109 -30.42 -14.99 6.43
C MET A 109 -31.10 -15.50 5.16
N GLN A 110 -30.43 -16.40 4.42
CA GLN A 110 -30.95 -16.99 3.18
C GLN A 110 -31.78 -18.27 3.40
N GLN A 111 -31.90 -18.74 4.64
CA GLN A 111 -32.58 -20.00 5.00
C GLN A 111 -32.06 -21.25 4.26
N VAL A 112 -30.74 -21.31 4.04
CA VAL A 112 -30.07 -22.41 3.35
C VAL A 112 -29.16 -23.19 4.29
N GLN A 113 -28.75 -24.39 3.86
CA GLN A 113 -27.78 -25.20 4.59
C GLN A 113 -26.41 -24.52 4.64
N SER A 114 -25.82 -24.45 5.83
CA SER A 114 -24.44 -24.04 6.08
C SER A 114 -23.55 -25.27 6.24
N GLN A 115 -22.40 -25.27 5.57
CA GLN A 115 -21.33 -26.24 5.79
C GLN A 115 -20.03 -25.50 6.13
N GLU A 116 -19.65 -25.52 7.40
CA GLU A 116 -18.47 -24.84 7.93
C GLU A 116 -17.16 -25.57 7.57
N GLU A 117 -16.03 -24.87 7.66
CA GLU A 117 -14.69 -25.41 7.36
C GLU A 117 -14.32 -26.62 8.23
N ASN A 118 -14.87 -26.71 9.45
CA ASN A 118 -14.67 -27.83 10.38
C ASN A 118 -15.58 -29.04 10.09
N GLY A 119 -16.42 -28.97 9.05
CA GLY A 119 -17.39 -30.01 8.69
C GLY A 119 -18.75 -29.90 9.40
N GLU A 120 -18.94 -28.93 10.31
CA GLU A 120 -20.24 -28.69 10.94
C GLU A 120 -21.27 -28.28 9.89
N THR A 121 -22.40 -28.99 9.89
CA THR A 121 -23.46 -28.75 8.92
C THR A 121 -24.74 -28.37 9.67
N VAL A 122 -25.27 -27.19 9.37
CA VAL A 122 -26.47 -26.65 10.00
C VAL A 122 -27.47 -26.27 8.92
N ASP A 123 -28.63 -26.88 8.93
CA ASP A 123 -29.72 -26.55 8.01
C ASP A 123 -30.54 -25.39 8.56
N PHE A 124 -30.65 -24.27 7.84
CA PHE A 124 -31.48 -23.11 8.21
C PHE A 124 -32.82 -23.05 7.47
N GLY A 125 -33.24 -24.12 6.79
CA GLY A 125 -34.55 -24.19 6.15
C GLY A 125 -35.69 -23.84 7.11
N GLY A 126 -36.47 -22.81 6.75
CA GLY A 126 -37.60 -22.32 7.57
C GLY A 126 -37.22 -21.60 8.87
N PHE A 127 -35.94 -21.28 9.08
CA PHE A 127 -35.49 -20.53 10.25
C PHE A 127 -35.53 -19.02 9.98
N ASP A 128 -36.36 -18.29 10.72
CA ASP A 128 -36.39 -16.83 10.67
C ASP A 128 -35.40 -16.23 11.69
N LEU A 129 -34.20 -15.88 11.20
CA LEU A 129 -33.15 -15.26 12.01
C LEU A 129 -33.60 -13.92 12.62
N LEU A 130 -34.32 -13.08 11.85
CA LEU A 130 -34.74 -11.76 12.31
C LEU A 130 -35.77 -11.86 13.44
N ALA A 131 -36.74 -12.77 13.30
CA ALA A 131 -37.70 -13.05 14.36
C ALA A 131 -36.99 -13.55 15.63
N LYS A 132 -36.00 -14.44 15.50
CA LYS A 132 -35.26 -14.96 16.65
C LYS A 132 -34.42 -13.89 17.36
N LEU A 133 -33.77 -13.01 16.60
CA LEU A 133 -33.02 -11.88 17.15
C LEU A 133 -33.92 -10.87 17.87
N LYS A 134 -35.15 -10.67 17.40
CA LYS A 134 -36.16 -9.84 18.09
C LYS A 134 -36.66 -10.51 19.37
N GLU A 135 -36.94 -11.81 19.34
CA GLU A 135 -37.34 -12.61 20.52
C GLU A 135 -36.29 -12.53 21.64
N LYS A 136 -35.01 -12.48 21.28
CA LYS A 136 -33.88 -12.43 22.21
C LYS A 136 -33.39 -11.02 22.54
N GLU A 137 -34.06 -9.98 22.03
CA GLU A 137 -33.74 -8.57 22.29
C GLU A 137 -32.26 -8.24 22.04
N VAL A 138 -31.71 -8.74 20.91
CA VAL A 138 -30.31 -8.50 20.55
C VAL A 138 -30.13 -7.05 20.10
N GLU A 139 -29.49 -6.24 20.94
CA GLU A 139 -29.26 -4.82 20.67
C GLU A 139 -27.79 -4.48 20.35
N THR A 140 -26.85 -5.43 20.50
CA THR A 140 -25.43 -5.21 20.17
C THR A 140 -24.97 -6.10 19.02
N LEU A 141 -24.39 -5.50 17.98
CA LEU A 141 -23.75 -6.18 16.87
C LEU A 141 -22.24 -5.91 16.89
N CYS A 142 -21.44 -6.96 17.06
CA CYS A 142 -19.99 -6.89 16.95
C CYS A 142 -19.53 -7.50 15.62
N LEU A 143 -18.80 -6.74 14.82
CA LEU A 143 -18.25 -7.11 13.52
C LEU A 143 -16.72 -7.21 13.64
N ASP A 144 -16.17 -8.43 13.58
CA ASP A 144 -14.72 -8.64 13.55
C ASP A 144 -14.25 -8.84 12.11
N GLU A 145 -13.24 -8.08 11.69
CA GLU A 145 -12.64 -8.07 10.35
C GLU A 145 -13.68 -7.98 9.20
N CYS A 146 -14.66 -7.08 9.32
CA CYS A 146 -15.75 -6.86 8.35
C CYS A 146 -15.29 -6.54 6.91
N HIS A 147 -14.04 -6.13 6.71
CA HIS A 147 -13.52 -5.76 5.39
C HIS A 147 -13.09 -6.96 4.52
N HIS A 148 -13.08 -8.20 5.04
CA HIS A 148 -12.73 -9.41 4.29
C HIS A 148 -13.91 -10.12 3.61
N LEU A 149 -15.10 -9.55 3.71
CA LEU A 149 -16.32 -10.25 3.36
C LEU A 149 -16.47 -10.42 1.84
N ARG A 150 -17.01 -11.59 1.46
CA ARG A 150 -17.48 -11.83 0.10
C ARG A 150 -18.67 -10.93 -0.19
N ASN A 151 -18.87 -10.57 -1.46
CA ASN A 151 -19.97 -9.70 -1.88
C ASN A 151 -21.35 -10.19 -1.43
N GLU A 152 -21.58 -11.50 -1.41
CA GLU A 152 -22.83 -12.11 -0.94
C GLU A 152 -23.06 -11.92 0.56
N TRP A 153 -21.99 -12.06 1.35
CA TRP A 153 -22.03 -11.85 2.79
C TRP A 153 -22.28 -10.37 3.12
N TRP A 154 -21.69 -9.46 2.35
CA TRP A 154 -22.00 -8.02 2.44
C TRP A 154 -23.49 -7.73 2.22
N LYS A 155 -24.11 -8.31 1.18
CA LYS A 155 -25.55 -8.10 0.91
C LYS A 155 -26.42 -8.53 2.08
N SER A 156 -26.14 -9.71 2.65
CA SER A 156 -26.91 -10.20 3.80
C SER A 156 -26.77 -9.32 5.05
N LEU A 157 -25.59 -8.74 5.27
CA LEU A 157 -25.38 -7.77 6.37
C LEU A 157 -26.10 -6.44 6.12
N GLU A 158 -26.07 -5.92 4.90
CA GLU A 158 -26.80 -4.70 4.52
C GLU A 158 -28.31 -4.89 4.67
N ASP A 159 -28.83 -6.04 4.23
CA ASP A 159 -30.23 -6.40 4.38
C ASP A 159 -30.60 -6.54 5.86
N PHE A 160 -29.73 -7.14 6.68
CA PHE A 160 -29.92 -7.20 8.13
C PHE A 160 -30.01 -5.79 8.76
N ARG A 161 -29.06 -4.91 8.44
CA ARG A 161 -29.02 -3.52 8.95
C ARG A 161 -30.26 -2.72 8.59
N LYS A 162 -30.76 -2.86 7.36
CA LYS A 162 -31.97 -2.16 6.92
C LYS A 162 -33.21 -2.61 7.69
N ASN A 163 -33.28 -3.90 8.00
CA ASN A 163 -34.45 -4.52 8.65
C ASN A 163 -34.39 -4.53 10.18
N TYR A 164 -33.24 -4.19 10.78
CA TYR A 164 -33.00 -4.20 12.23
C TYR A 164 -32.24 -2.94 12.67
N GLN A 165 -32.97 -1.84 12.92
CA GLN A 165 -32.37 -0.50 13.09
C GLN A 165 -31.91 -0.16 14.52
N GLN A 166 -32.38 -0.87 15.55
CA GLN A 166 -32.02 -0.61 16.95
C GLN A 166 -30.78 -1.44 17.34
N LEU A 167 -29.61 -1.10 16.78
CA LEU A 167 -28.35 -1.81 17.07
C LEU A 167 -27.21 -0.87 17.42
N GLN A 168 -26.58 -1.13 18.56
CA GLN A 168 -25.27 -0.65 18.89
C GLN A 168 -24.21 -1.46 18.15
N VAL A 169 -23.22 -0.79 17.58
CA VAL A 169 -22.26 -1.41 16.66
C VAL A 169 -20.88 -1.39 17.26
N ILE A 170 -20.20 -2.52 17.21
CA ILE A 170 -18.77 -2.60 17.53
C ILE A 170 -18.07 -3.17 16.32
N SER A 171 -17.22 -2.40 15.67
CA SER A 171 -16.44 -2.82 14.51
C SER A 171 -14.98 -2.91 14.90
N LEU A 172 -14.38 -4.07 14.71
CA LEU A 172 -12.99 -4.34 15.06
C LEU A 172 -12.23 -4.74 13.80
N THR A 173 -11.15 -4.04 13.49
CA THR A 173 -10.31 -4.42 12.35
C THR A 173 -8.83 -4.13 12.54
N ALA A 174 -7.96 -4.88 11.88
CA ALA A 174 -6.54 -4.57 11.79
C ALA A 174 -6.14 -3.78 10.54
N THR A 175 -6.93 -3.86 9.47
CA THR A 175 -6.51 -3.41 8.12
C THR A 175 -7.71 -2.86 7.35
N PRO A 176 -8.23 -1.67 7.70
CA PRO A 176 -9.34 -1.08 6.96
C PRO A 176 -8.94 -0.89 5.48
N PRO A 177 -9.91 -0.91 4.54
CA PRO A 177 -9.64 -0.96 3.11
C PRO A 177 -9.29 0.42 2.53
N TYR A 178 -8.21 1.03 3.02
CA TYR A 178 -7.77 2.38 2.63
C TYR A 178 -7.50 2.50 1.11
N ASP A 179 -7.04 1.43 0.45
CA ASP A 179 -6.71 1.43 -0.98
C ASP A 179 -7.83 0.89 -1.89
N SER A 180 -9.03 0.78 -1.34
CA SER A 180 -10.19 0.33 -2.12
C SER A 180 -10.82 1.47 -2.92
N GLU A 181 -11.59 1.11 -3.95
CA GLU A 181 -12.41 2.08 -4.68
C GLU A 181 -13.29 2.88 -3.71
N PRO A 182 -13.52 4.20 -3.94
CA PRO A 182 -14.30 5.03 -3.03
C PRO A 182 -15.67 4.45 -2.65
N GLU A 183 -16.31 3.75 -3.58
CA GLU A 183 -17.60 3.06 -3.37
C GLU A 183 -17.51 1.94 -2.31
N LEU A 184 -16.40 1.19 -2.29
CA LEU A 184 -16.16 0.14 -1.29
C LEU A 184 -15.85 0.73 0.08
N TRP A 185 -15.12 1.85 0.12
CA TRP A 185 -14.87 2.59 1.34
C TRP A 185 -16.16 3.15 1.96
N ASP A 186 -17.01 3.79 1.15
CA ASP A 186 -18.30 4.31 1.59
C ASP A 186 -19.21 3.19 2.09
N ARG A 187 -19.26 2.07 1.38
CA ARG A 187 -20.00 0.87 1.80
C ARG A 187 -19.51 0.33 3.15
N TYR A 188 -18.19 0.32 3.34
CA TYR A 188 -17.56 -0.12 4.59
C TYR A 188 -17.90 0.81 5.77
N LEU A 189 -17.81 2.13 5.59
CA LEU A 189 -18.16 3.11 6.62
C LEU A 189 -19.65 3.09 6.96
N GLN A 190 -20.55 2.93 5.97
CA GLN A 190 -22.00 2.81 6.23
C GLN A 190 -22.33 1.62 7.15
N MET A 191 -21.51 0.57 7.11
CA MET A 191 -21.73 -0.66 7.86
C MET A 191 -21.04 -0.65 9.22
N CYS A 192 -19.80 -0.16 9.26
CA CYS A 192 -18.91 -0.27 10.42
C CYS A 192 -18.79 1.07 11.21
N GLY A 193 -19.20 2.22 10.66
CA GLY A 193 -19.10 3.56 11.27
C GLY A 193 -17.81 4.31 10.88
N GLU A 194 -17.69 5.60 11.23
CA GLU A 194 -16.40 6.31 11.11
C GLU A 194 -15.38 5.69 12.07
N ILE A 195 -14.07 5.77 11.75
CA ILE A 195 -13.04 5.19 12.61
C ILE A 195 -12.84 6.09 13.84
N ASP A 196 -13.26 5.61 15.00
CA ASP A 196 -13.17 6.35 16.26
C ASP A 196 -11.76 6.32 16.87
N GLN A 197 -11.08 5.18 16.76
CA GLN A 197 -9.75 4.97 17.35
C GLN A 197 -8.88 4.09 16.46
N GLU A 198 -7.62 4.49 16.29
CA GLU A 198 -6.59 3.72 15.57
C GLU A 198 -5.39 3.44 16.48
N ILE A 199 -5.15 2.17 16.82
CA ILE A 199 -3.98 1.75 17.62
C ILE A 199 -2.88 1.27 16.68
N THR A 200 -1.75 1.95 16.71
CA THR A 200 -0.68 1.81 15.71
C THR A 200 0.42 0.83 16.18
N VAL A 201 1.19 0.27 15.24
CA VAL A 201 2.33 -0.61 15.60
C VAL A 201 3.37 0.11 16.49
N PRO A 202 3.78 1.36 16.21
CA PRO A 202 4.72 2.09 17.06
C PRO A 202 4.25 2.28 18.50
N GLU A 203 2.96 2.58 18.72
CA GLU A 203 2.38 2.67 20.07
C GLU A 203 2.47 1.35 20.82
N LEU A 204 2.20 0.24 20.12
CA LEU A 204 2.29 -1.10 20.72
C LEU A 204 3.72 -1.52 21.04
N VAL A 205 4.72 -1.07 20.28
CA VAL A 205 6.14 -1.29 20.60
C VAL A 205 6.55 -0.42 21.79
N LYS A 206 6.08 0.84 21.86
CA LYS A 206 6.33 1.76 22.99
C LYS A 206 5.79 1.22 24.32
N GLU A 207 4.65 0.54 24.28
CA GLU A 207 3.98 -0.06 25.44
C GLU A 207 4.38 -1.54 25.68
N ASP A 208 5.52 -1.97 25.14
CA ASP A 208 6.07 -3.34 25.27
C ASP A 208 5.03 -4.45 24.99
N THR A 209 4.09 -4.19 24.08
CA THR A 209 3.07 -5.16 23.64
C THR A 209 3.51 -5.92 22.39
N LEU A 210 4.26 -5.25 21.53
CA LEU A 210 4.94 -5.84 20.38
C LEU A 210 6.45 -5.69 20.55
N CYS A 211 7.20 -6.66 20.05
CA CYS A 211 8.65 -6.58 20.10
C CYS A 211 9.20 -5.63 19.01
N PRO A 212 10.37 -5.01 19.24
CA PRO A 212 11.10 -4.31 18.21
C PRO A 212 11.37 -5.24 17.01
N HIS A 213 11.16 -4.74 15.80
CA HIS A 213 11.26 -5.54 14.59
C HIS A 213 11.74 -4.73 13.39
N GLN A 214 12.20 -5.43 12.35
CA GLN A 214 12.60 -4.78 11.10
C GLN A 214 12.19 -5.60 9.87
N ASP A 215 11.65 -4.91 8.86
CA ASP A 215 11.44 -5.49 7.53
C ASP A 215 12.72 -5.39 6.70
N PHE A 216 13.12 -6.51 6.09
CA PHE A 216 14.23 -6.60 5.16
C PHE A 216 13.71 -7.08 3.80
N VAL A 217 14.15 -6.45 2.71
CA VAL A 217 13.84 -6.90 1.35
C VAL A 217 15.07 -7.51 0.72
N TYR A 218 15.04 -8.81 0.45
CA TYR A 218 16.10 -9.54 -0.24
C TYR A 218 15.85 -9.60 -1.74
N ILE A 219 16.81 -9.12 -2.54
CA ILE A 219 16.70 -9.14 -4.00
C ILE A 219 17.30 -10.44 -4.55
N CYS A 220 16.48 -11.24 -5.20
CA CYS A 220 16.86 -12.49 -5.85
C CYS A 220 17.12 -12.27 -7.34
N PHE A 221 18.06 -13.02 -7.90
CA PHE A 221 18.28 -13.10 -9.34
C PHE A 221 17.53 -14.29 -9.92
N PRO A 222 16.99 -14.19 -11.15
CA PRO A 222 16.43 -15.36 -11.84
C PRO A 222 17.49 -16.45 -12.01
N THR A 223 17.05 -17.70 -12.12
CA THR A 223 17.95 -18.81 -12.44
C THR A 223 18.56 -18.65 -13.84
N LYS A 224 19.62 -19.40 -14.17
CA LYS A 224 20.25 -19.32 -15.50
C LYS A 224 19.25 -19.64 -16.63
N GLU A 225 18.34 -20.58 -16.40
CA GLU A 225 17.31 -20.97 -17.38
C GLU A 225 16.24 -19.89 -17.53
N GLU A 226 15.77 -19.32 -16.41
CA GLU A 226 14.83 -18.19 -16.41
C GLU A 226 15.44 -16.96 -17.07
N ASP A 227 16.70 -16.65 -16.77
CA ASP A 227 17.43 -15.52 -17.34
C ASP A 227 17.54 -15.68 -18.86
N LYS A 228 17.89 -16.87 -19.34
CA LYS A 228 17.95 -17.18 -20.78
C LYS A 228 16.59 -16.99 -21.46
N ARG A 229 15.49 -17.50 -20.89
CA ARG A 229 14.14 -17.30 -21.45
C ARG A 229 13.75 -15.82 -21.48
N LEU A 230 14.07 -15.07 -20.43
CA LEU A 230 13.86 -13.64 -20.37
C LEU A 230 14.75 -12.88 -21.38
N GLU A 231 15.94 -13.37 -21.69
CA GLU A 231 16.82 -12.80 -22.72
C GLU A 231 16.29 -13.08 -24.12
N GLU A 232 15.95 -14.33 -24.43
CA GLU A 232 15.37 -14.73 -25.72
C GLU A 232 14.10 -13.93 -26.03
N PHE A 233 13.24 -13.70 -25.03
CA PHE A 233 12.05 -12.86 -25.18
C PHE A 233 12.40 -11.39 -25.46
N GLU A 234 13.30 -10.79 -24.67
CA GLU A 234 13.72 -9.39 -24.86
C GLU A 234 14.44 -9.17 -26.19
N GLU A 235 15.26 -10.12 -26.64
CA GLU A 235 15.92 -10.09 -27.94
C GLU A 235 14.91 -10.20 -29.09
N THR A 236 13.97 -11.13 -29.01
CA THR A 236 12.91 -11.30 -30.03
C THR A 236 12.05 -10.03 -30.14
N LYS A 237 11.71 -9.43 -28.99
CA LYS A 237 11.00 -8.15 -28.92
C LYS A 237 11.81 -7.03 -29.55
N TRP A 238 13.08 -6.90 -29.17
CA TRP A 238 14.01 -5.89 -29.68
C TRP A 238 14.18 -5.98 -31.20
N GLN A 239 14.42 -7.19 -31.73
CA GLN A 239 14.61 -7.43 -33.16
C GLN A 239 13.39 -6.98 -33.96
N TYR A 240 12.20 -7.36 -33.52
CA TYR A 240 10.97 -6.98 -34.23
C TYR A 240 10.67 -5.48 -34.11
N VAL A 241 10.75 -4.91 -32.90
CA VAL A 241 10.44 -3.50 -32.66
C VAL A 241 11.40 -2.58 -33.42
N SER A 242 12.70 -2.87 -33.40
CA SER A 242 13.70 -2.07 -34.12
C SER A 242 13.49 -2.10 -35.63
N GLN A 243 13.04 -3.22 -36.19
CA GLN A 243 12.66 -3.33 -37.61
C GLN A 243 11.36 -2.58 -37.92
N LEU A 244 10.32 -2.76 -37.08
CA LEU A 244 9.01 -2.13 -37.28
C LEU A 244 9.08 -0.60 -37.27
N VAL A 245 9.85 -0.02 -36.36
CA VAL A 245 9.93 1.44 -36.19
C VAL A 245 10.47 2.14 -37.44
N VAL A 246 11.34 1.49 -38.21
CA VAL A 246 11.94 2.02 -39.45
C VAL A 246 11.31 1.45 -40.72
N ASP A 247 10.31 0.58 -40.60
CA ASP A 247 9.65 -0.08 -41.73
C ASP A 247 8.93 0.96 -42.63
N PRO A 248 9.25 1.04 -43.94
CA PRO A 248 8.60 1.97 -44.85
C PRO A 248 7.08 1.83 -44.91
N ASP A 249 6.56 0.59 -44.81
CA ASP A 249 5.12 0.33 -44.81
C ASP A 249 4.45 0.92 -43.56
N PHE A 250 5.11 0.77 -42.40
CA PHE A 250 4.66 1.35 -41.14
C PHE A 250 4.72 2.88 -41.15
N GLN A 251 5.80 3.47 -41.66
CA GLN A 251 5.92 4.94 -41.80
C GLN A 251 4.83 5.51 -42.72
N THR A 252 4.55 4.84 -43.83
CA THR A 252 3.50 5.24 -44.79
C THR A 252 2.12 5.19 -44.12
N LEU A 253 1.84 4.12 -43.37
CA LEU A 253 0.61 3.98 -42.60
C LEU A 253 0.47 5.11 -41.55
N ILE A 254 1.54 5.42 -40.81
CA ILE A 254 1.49 6.49 -39.81
C ILE A 254 1.24 7.87 -40.46
N ARG A 255 1.85 8.13 -41.63
CA ARG A 255 1.64 9.38 -42.39
C ARG A 255 0.24 9.50 -43.01
N SER A 256 -0.45 8.39 -43.27
CA SER A 256 -1.84 8.42 -43.76
C SER A 256 -2.85 8.82 -42.68
N SER A 257 -2.37 9.16 -41.47
CA SER A 257 -3.21 9.63 -40.39
C SER A 257 -3.96 10.92 -40.74
N LYS A 258 -5.28 10.89 -40.61
CA LYS A 258 -6.18 12.04 -40.74
C LYS A 258 -5.90 13.13 -39.71
N VAL A 259 -5.23 12.80 -38.59
CA VAL A 259 -4.77 13.76 -37.58
C VAL A 259 -3.82 14.77 -38.21
N LEU A 260 -2.89 14.30 -39.04
CA LEU A 260 -1.87 15.16 -39.66
C LEU A 260 -2.47 16.08 -40.73
N LYS A 261 -3.60 15.68 -41.32
CA LYS A 261 -4.36 16.47 -42.30
C LYS A 261 -5.30 17.50 -41.64
N GLY A 262 -5.45 17.47 -40.30
CA GLY A 262 -6.38 18.32 -39.57
C GLY A 262 -7.86 17.93 -39.76
N GLU A 263 -8.12 16.70 -40.21
CA GLU A 263 -9.47 16.18 -40.51
C GLU A 263 -10.18 15.57 -39.28
N ILE A 264 -9.52 15.56 -38.12
CA ILE A 264 -10.04 15.01 -36.87
C ILE A 264 -10.38 16.16 -35.92
N SER A 265 -11.58 16.13 -35.34
CA SER A 265 -12.03 17.14 -34.38
C SER A 265 -11.23 17.10 -33.08
N ALA A 266 -11.17 18.23 -32.37
CA ALA A 266 -10.56 18.28 -31.04
C ALA A 266 -11.21 17.31 -30.05
N ASP A 267 -12.50 16.99 -30.24
CA ASP A 267 -13.24 16.02 -29.43
C ASP A 267 -12.65 14.62 -29.53
N MET A 268 -12.44 14.15 -30.76
CA MET A 268 -11.86 12.83 -31.03
C MET A 268 -10.40 12.74 -30.57
N LEU A 269 -9.63 13.84 -30.65
CA LEU A 269 -8.25 13.89 -30.13
C LEU A 269 -8.18 13.82 -28.60
N LEU A 270 -9.24 14.27 -27.91
CA LEU A 270 -9.33 14.24 -26.45
C LEU A 270 -9.87 12.92 -25.90
N GLU A 271 -10.51 12.10 -26.73
CA GLU A 271 -10.94 10.74 -26.37
C GLU A 271 -9.74 9.83 -26.07
N ASP A 272 -8.64 9.94 -26.84
CA ASP A 272 -7.37 9.26 -26.54
C ASP A 272 -6.13 10.16 -26.76
N PRO A 273 -5.79 11.03 -25.79
CA PRO A 273 -4.69 11.99 -25.89
C PRO A 273 -3.30 11.33 -25.81
N LYS A 274 -3.21 10.18 -25.14
CA LYS A 274 -1.96 9.41 -24.99
C LYS A 274 -1.56 8.88 -26.36
N TYR A 275 -2.55 8.45 -27.15
CA TYR A 275 -2.32 8.03 -28.52
C TYR A 275 -1.82 9.14 -29.43
N LEU A 276 -2.41 10.34 -29.37
CA LEU A 276 -1.90 11.52 -30.11
C LEU A 276 -0.45 11.82 -29.74
N SER A 277 -0.12 11.78 -28.47
CA SER A 277 1.24 12.04 -27.98
C SER A 277 2.23 11.00 -28.52
N ALA A 278 1.85 9.71 -28.48
CA ALA A 278 2.62 8.61 -29.04
C ALA A 278 2.87 8.76 -30.55
N LEU A 279 1.87 9.20 -31.30
CA LEU A 279 1.97 9.49 -32.73
C LEU A 279 3.01 10.59 -33.01
N LEU A 280 2.93 11.72 -32.28
CA LEU A 280 3.84 12.84 -32.46
C LEU A 280 5.28 12.49 -32.04
N ILE A 281 5.45 11.74 -30.95
CA ILE A 281 6.75 11.25 -30.47
C ILE A 281 7.41 10.34 -31.52
N TYR A 282 6.64 9.46 -32.14
CA TYR A 282 7.14 8.61 -33.23
C TYR A 282 7.58 9.44 -34.45
N LEU A 283 6.79 10.42 -34.87
CA LEU A 283 7.14 11.31 -35.99
C LEU A 283 8.43 12.09 -35.71
N GLN A 284 8.58 12.63 -34.49
CA GLN A 284 9.81 13.31 -34.06
C GLN A 284 11.02 12.38 -34.13
N ALA A 285 10.90 11.16 -33.60
CA ALA A 285 11.99 10.18 -33.59
C ALA A 285 12.43 9.76 -35.00
N GLN A 286 11.49 9.68 -35.95
CA GLN A 286 11.76 9.38 -37.36
C GLN A 286 12.14 10.61 -38.20
N LYS A 287 12.26 11.80 -37.59
CA LYS A 287 12.52 13.09 -38.28
C LYS A 287 11.52 13.38 -39.40
N LEU A 288 10.27 13.02 -39.18
CA LEU A 288 9.16 13.26 -40.11
C LEU A 288 8.54 14.65 -39.86
N GLU A 289 8.00 15.28 -40.90
CA GLU A 289 7.38 16.60 -40.77
C GLU A 289 6.13 16.55 -39.90
N ILE A 290 6.12 17.35 -38.83
CA ILE A 290 4.95 17.57 -37.98
C ILE A 290 4.26 18.86 -38.46
N PRO A 291 2.95 18.85 -38.78
CA PRO A 291 2.21 20.04 -39.19
C PRO A 291 2.33 21.20 -38.18
N LYS A 292 2.46 22.44 -38.68
CA LYS A 292 2.62 23.65 -37.83
C LYS A 292 1.54 23.79 -36.76
N HIS A 293 0.29 23.48 -37.08
CA HIS A 293 -0.82 23.57 -36.12
C HIS A 293 -0.65 22.65 -34.89
N LEU A 294 0.05 21.52 -35.02
CA LEU A 294 0.39 20.63 -33.90
C LEU A 294 1.69 21.07 -33.22
N GLN A 295 2.65 21.63 -33.96
CA GLN A 295 3.87 22.22 -33.39
C GLN A 295 3.55 23.41 -32.45
N ASP A 296 2.62 24.28 -32.87
CA ASP A 296 2.20 25.43 -32.07
C ASP A 296 1.49 25.01 -30.76
N LEU A 297 0.83 23.83 -30.75
CA LEU A 297 0.19 23.24 -29.58
C LEU A 297 1.20 22.59 -28.60
N LEU A 298 2.32 22.05 -29.11
CA LEU A 298 3.38 21.42 -28.32
C LEU A 298 4.19 22.43 -27.50
N GLY A 299 4.33 23.68 -27.96
CA GLY A 299 5.12 24.70 -27.29
C GLY A 299 6.62 24.65 -27.64
N ALA A 300 7.46 25.29 -26.82
CA ALA A 300 8.89 25.53 -27.14
C ALA A 300 9.86 24.44 -26.67
N GLU A 301 9.42 23.50 -25.83
CA GLU A 301 10.22 22.35 -25.38
C GLU A 301 9.83 21.10 -26.21
N GLY A 302 10.83 20.37 -26.70
CA GLY A 302 10.62 19.21 -27.57
C GLY A 302 9.96 18.02 -26.85
N LEU A 303 9.32 17.13 -27.61
CA LEU A 303 8.70 15.91 -27.07
C LEU A 303 9.75 14.95 -26.49
N PRO A 304 9.37 14.07 -25.55
CA PRO A 304 10.26 13.03 -25.03
C PRO A 304 10.75 12.09 -26.14
N ALA A 305 11.78 11.31 -25.84
CA ALA A 305 12.30 10.35 -26.78
C ALA A 305 11.32 9.18 -26.98
N LEU A 306 11.34 8.57 -28.18
CA LEU A 306 10.56 7.35 -28.43
C LEU A 306 11.13 6.20 -27.59
N ASN A 307 10.29 5.61 -26.76
CA ASN A 307 10.59 4.46 -25.92
C ASN A 307 9.51 3.37 -26.06
N TYR A 308 9.67 2.23 -25.38
CA TYR A 308 8.70 1.13 -25.47
C TYR A 308 7.29 1.52 -25.00
N TYR A 309 7.15 2.44 -24.04
CA TYR A 309 5.86 2.90 -23.56
C TYR A 309 5.09 3.65 -24.64
N TRP A 310 5.72 4.65 -25.24
CA TRP A 310 5.10 5.43 -26.31
C TRP A 310 4.81 4.56 -27.54
N LEU A 311 5.68 3.59 -27.84
CA LEU A 311 5.42 2.64 -28.92
C LEU A 311 4.27 1.67 -28.60
N GLU A 312 4.14 1.20 -27.36
CA GLU A 312 3.02 0.35 -26.92
C GLU A 312 1.70 1.08 -27.09
N VAL A 313 1.64 2.34 -26.63
CA VAL A 313 0.47 3.22 -26.79
C VAL A 313 0.15 3.41 -28.27
N LEU A 314 1.15 3.64 -29.13
CA LEU A 314 0.96 3.78 -30.58
C LEU A 314 0.42 2.50 -31.24
N LEU A 315 0.94 1.33 -30.87
CA LEU A 315 0.48 0.07 -31.46
C LEU A 315 -0.91 -0.32 -30.96
N GLN A 316 -1.20 -0.09 -29.67
CA GLN A 316 -2.51 -0.34 -29.08
C GLN A 316 -3.60 0.48 -29.77
N GLY A 317 -3.35 1.79 -29.93
CA GLY A 317 -4.30 2.67 -30.59
C GLY A 317 -4.52 2.30 -32.05
N LEU A 318 -3.42 2.05 -32.77
CA LEU A 318 -3.45 1.69 -34.19
C LEU A 318 -4.25 0.40 -34.43
N LEU A 319 -4.01 -0.65 -33.65
CA LEU A 319 -4.59 -1.97 -33.89
C LEU A 319 -6.04 -2.09 -33.39
N TYR A 320 -6.38 -1.43 -32.27
CA TYR A 320 -7.61 -1.77 -31.55
C TYR A 320 -8.51 -0.59 -31.17
N GLN A 321 -8.02 0.65 -31.13
CA GLN A 321 -8.80 1.79 -30.61
C GLN A 321 -9.22 2.79 -31.69
N THR A 322 -8.40 3.01 -32.73
CA THR A 322 -8.67 4.04 -33.77
C THR A 322 -8.80 3.44 -35.18
N PRO A 323 -9.98 2.89 -35.54
CA PRO A 323 -10.20 2.33 -36.88
C PRO A 323 -10.22 3.40 -37.98
N ASP A 324 -10.77 4.59 -37.71
CA ASP A 324 -11.07 5.60 -38.73
C ASP A 324 -9.99 6.68 -38.91
N TRP A 325 -8.90 6.64 -38.13
CA TRP A 325 -7.83 7.64 -38.18
C TRP A 325 -6.89 7.47 -39.37
N TYR A 326 -6.95 6.35 -40.10
CA TYR A 326 -5.98 5.97 -41.13
C TYR A 326 -6.66 5.60 -42.44
N GLU A 327 -6.03 5.94 -43.56
CA GLU A 327 -6.50 5.57 -44.91
C GLU A 327 -5.98 4.17 -45.28
N ASN A 328 -6.89 3.27 -45.70
CA ASN A 328 -6.62 1.87 -46.11
C ASN A 328 -5.69 1.04 -45.19
N PRO A 329 -6.00 0.90 -43.88
CA PRO A 329 -5.04 0.30 -42.96
C PRO A 329 -5.05 -1.24 -42.87
N GLN A 330 -5.99 -1.93 -43.52
CA GLN A 330 -6.34 -3.32 -43.15
C GLN A 330 -5.23 -4.35 -43.39
N GLU A 331 -4.47 -4.24 -44.47
CA GLU A 331 -3.44 -5.25 -44.82
C GLU A 331 -2.22 -5.14 -43.90
N THR A 332 -1.67 -3.93 -43.74
CA THR A 332 -0.53 -3.65 -42.87
C THR A 332 -0.88 -3.88 -41.39
N LYS A 333 -2.09 -3.49 -40.92
CA LYS A 333 -2.53 -3.77 -39.54
C LYS A 333 -2.59 -5.27 -39.26
N LYS A 334 -3.14 -6.08 -40.18
CA LYS A 334 -3.20 -7.54 -40.01
C LYS A 334 -1.81 -8.18 -39.92
N LYS A 335 -0.86 -7.72 -40.74
CA LYS A 335 0.53 -8.17 -40.72
C LYS A 335 1.18 -7.85 -39.37
N ILE A 336 1.07 -6.62 -38.90
CA ILE A 336 1.62 -6.19 -37.60
C ILE A 336 0.98 -6.97 -36.44
N GLU A 337 -0.34 -7.14 -36.46
CA GLU A 337 -1.06 -7.90 -35.43
C GLU A 337 -0.63 -9.37 -35.38
N ALA A 338 -0.47 -10.03 -36.54
CA ALA A 338 -0.03 -11.41 -36.62
C ALA A 338 1.40 -11.61 -36.08
N GLU A 339 2.33 -10.70 -36.43
CA GLU A 339 3.72 -10.76 -35.99
C GLU A 339 3.87 -10.48 -34.48
N LEU A 340 3.09 -9.53 -33.93
CA LEU A 340 3.07 -9.26 -32.49
C LEU A 340 2.45 -10.45 -31.71
N LYS A 341 1.38 -11.06 -32.23
CA LYS A 341 0.74 -12.23 -31.61
C LYS A 341 1.67 -13.45 -31.59
N SER A 342 2.36 -13.76 -32.69
CA SER A 342 3.26 -14.91 -32.76
C SER A 342 4.43 -14.83 -31.79
N ARG A 343 4.78 -13.61 -31.35
CA ARG A 343 5.84 -13.32 -30.37
C ARG A 343 5.34 -13.13 -28.93
N GLY A 344 4.04 -13.30 -28.69
CA GLY A 344 3.45 -13.13 -27.35
C GLY A 344 3.38 -11.68 -26.86
N LEU A 345 3.47 -10.70 -27.76
CA LEU A 345 3.37 -9.27 -27.45
C LEU A 345 1.93 -8.74 -27.50
N ILE A 346 0.95 -9.60 -27.82
CA ILE A 346 -0.48 -9.29 -27.77
C ILE A 346 -1.22 -10.37 -26.97
N GLU A 347 -2.04 -9.95 -26.02
CA GLU A 347 -2.96 -10.82 -25.29
C GLU A 347 -4.30 -10.11 -25.10
N LYS A 348 -5.44 -10.80 -25.34
CA LYS A 348 -6.79 -10.23 -25.19
C LYS A 348 -6.98 -8.85 -25.87
N ARG A 349 -6.40 -8.67 -27.07
CA ARG A 349 -6.40 -7.39 -27.84
C ARG A 349 -5.72 -6.22 -27.12
N GLN A 350 -4.72 -6.52 -26.29
CA GLN A 350 -3.83 -5.56 -25.66
C GLN A 350 -2.38 -5.83 -26.07
N VAL A 351 -1.65 -4.78 -26.44
CA VAL A 351 -0.22 -4.80 -26.79
C VAL A 351 0.61 -4.64 -25.51
N PHE A 352 1.70 -5.42 -25.41
CA PHE A 352 2.55 -5.55 -24.25
C PHE A 352 4.03 -5.44 -24.66
N LEU A 353 4.60 -4.24 -24.61
CA LEU A 353 6.04 -3.98 -24.85
C LEU A 353 6.80 -3.60 -23.57
N VAL A 354 6.12 -2.91 -22.64
CA VAL A 354 6.65 -2.47 -21.34
C VAL A 354 6.48 -3.57 -20.30
N LYS A 355 5.25 -4.07 -20.15
CA LYS A 355 4.92 -5.15 -19.22
C LYS A 355 4.68 -6.42 -20.01
N SER A 356 5.32 -7.52 -19.63
CA SER A 356 5.06 -8.83 -20.23
C SER A 356 4.56 -9.75 -19.14
N LYS A 357 3.30 -10.19 -19.23
CA LYS A 357 2.72 -11.11 -18.24
C LYS A 357 3.53 -12.41 -18.12
N ALA A 358 4.11 -12.87 -19.23
CA ALA A 358 4.98 -14.03 -19.24
C ALA A 358 6.25 -13.79 -18.42
N ASN A 359 6.91 -12.64 -18.62
CA ASN A 359 8.11 -12.27 -17.85
C ASN A 359 7.76 -12.02 -16.38
N ASP A 360 6.64 -11.37 -16.10
CA ASP A 360 6.15 -11.12 -14.75
C ASP A 360 5.85 -12.43 -14.02
N GLN A 361 5.24 -13.41 -14.68
CA GLN A 361 5.00 -14.73 -14.10
C GLN A 361 6.31 -15.46 -13.79
N ILE A 362 7.30 -15.40 -14.69
CA ILE A 362 8.64 -15.98 -14.47
C ILE A 362 9.32 -15.35 -13.26
N LEU A 363 9.29 -14.01 -13.14
CA LEU A 363 9.95 -13.32 -12.02
C LEU A 363 9.19 -13.52 -10.71
N ASN A 364 7.85 -13.37 -10.72
CA ASN A 364 7.02 -13.62 -9.56
C ASN A 364 7.29 -15.02 -9.02
N GLN A 365 7.28 -16.05 -9.87
CA GLN A 365 7.52 -17.45 -9.49
C GLN A 365 8.97 -17.89 -9.73
N SER A 366 9.93 -16.97 -9.64
CA SER A 366 11.33 -17.32 -9.91
C SER A 366 11.87 -18.29 -8.87
N LEU A 367 12.46 -19.39 -9.34
CA LEU A 367 13.21 -20.34 -8.51
C LEU A 367 14.45 -19.71 -7.89
N GLY A 368 14.89 -18.56 -8.39
CA GLY A 368 15.90 -17.71 -7.78
C GLY A 368 15.62 -17.37 -6.32
N LYS A 369 14.36 -17.32 -5.90
CA LYS A 369 13.99 -17.06 -4.50
C LYS A 369 14.43 -18.17 -3.54
N LEU A 370 14.60 -19.41 -4.01
CA LEU A 370 15.16 -20.51 -3.20
C LEU A 370 16.56 -20.18 -2.70
N SER A 371 17.39 -19.58 -3.55
CA SER A 371 18.74 -19.16 -3.16
C SER A 371 18.70 -18.05 -2.10
N GLY A 372 17.72 -17.13 -2.21
CA GLY A 372 17.49 -16.10 -1.21
C GLY A 372 17.09 -16.68 0.15
N ILE A 373 16.17 -17.65 0.17
CA ILE A 373 15.73 -18.33 1.40
C ILE A 373 16.92 -19.02 2.09
N ALA A 374 17.75 -19.75 1.33
CA ALA A 374 18.94 -20.41 1.86
C ALA A 374 19.98 -19.42 2.41
N ASP A 375 20.19 -18.31 1.72
CA ASP A 375 21.10 -17.23 2.13
C ASP A 375 20.63 -16.53 3.41
N ILE A 376 19.32 -16.24 3.51
CA ILE A 376 18.70 -15.62 4.68
C ILE A 376 18.82 -16.57 5.87
N PHE A 377 18.44 -17.84 5.72
CA PHE A 377 18.59 -18.86 6.77
C PHE A 377 20.03 -18.92 7.29
N ALA A 378 21.01 -18.99 6.40
CA ALA A 378 22.42 -19.02 6.77
C ALA A 378 22.86 -17.76 7.54
N THR A 379 22.37 -16.60 7.12
CA THR A 379 22.69 -15.31 7.75
C THR A 379 22.11 -15.22 9.16
N GLU A 380 20.85 -15.60 9.33
CA GLU A 380 20.12 -15.58 10.59
C GLU A 380 20.67 -16.61 11.57
N TYR A 381 20.94 -17.84 11.11
CA TYR A 381 21.56 -18.88 11.93
C TYR A 381 22.97 -18.49 12.39
N ALA A 382 23.76 -17.83 11.54
CA ALA A 382 25.08 -17.33 11.93
C ALA A 382 25.01 -16.25 13.03
N SER A 383 23.87 -15.57 13.17
CA SER A 383 23.64 -14.55 14.19
C SER A 383 23.07 -15.14 15.49
N LEU A 384 22.01 -15.95 15.38
CA LEU A 384 21.20 -16.41 16.50
C LEU A 384 21.58 -17.83 16.99
N GLY A 385 22.27 -18.63 16.17
CA GLY A 385 22.67 -19.99 16.51
C GLY A 385 21.49 -20.84 17.01
N LYS A 386 21.62 -21.39 18.22
CA LYS A 386 20.60 -22.25 18.84
C LYS A 386 19.32 -21.51 19.25
N ASP A 387 19.40 -20.19 19.39
CA ASP A 387 18.25 -19.34 19.74
C ASP A 387 17.41 -18.97 18.52
N LEU A 388 17.80 -19.41 17.31
CA LEU A 388 17.02 -19.22 16.11
C LEU A 388 15.64 -19.88 16.26
N ARG A 389 14.60 -19.09 16.00
CA ARG A 389 13.20 -19.52 15.86
C ARG A 389 12.67 -18.95 14.55
N GLN A 390 13.07 -19.59 13.46
CA GLN A 390 12.75 -19.13 12.11
C GLN A 390 11.48 -19.79 11.59
N LEU A 391 10.54 -18.97 11.10
CA LEU A 391 9.35 -19.40 10.39
C LEU A 391 9.49 -19.09 8.91
N VAL A 392 9.24 -20.06 8.04
CA VAL A 392 9.25 -19.90 6.58
C VAL A 392 7.88 -20.25 6.01
N LEU A 393 7.23 -19.28 5.37
CA LEU A 393 5.86 -19.42 4.88
C LEU A 393 5.80 -19.51 3.35
N ALA A 394 5.07 -20.49 2.84
CA ALA A 394 4.82 -20.69 1.41
C ALA A 394 3.31 -20.70 1.08
N ASP A 395 2.97 -20.51 -0.19
CA ASP A 395 1.57 -20.59 -0.66
C ASP A 395 1.07 -22.03 -0.81
N TYR A 396 1.96 -22.95 -1.21
CA TYR A 396 1.59 -24.31 -1.60
C TYR A 396 2.52 -25.34 -0.96
N ILE A 397 1.98 -26.53 -0.67
CA ILE A 397 2.77 -27.64 -0.09
C ILE A 397 3.75 -28.24 -1.12
N ARG A 398 3.27 -28.46 -2.36
CA ARG A 398 3.97 -29.21 -3.44
C ARG A 398 4.27 -30.67 -3.08
N LYS A 399 3.21 -31.45 -2.79
CA LYS A 399 3.30 -32.87 -2.42
C LYS A 399 3.97 -33.74 -3.49
N ASP A 400 3.85 -33.34 -4.74
CA ASP A 400 4.53 -33.94 -5.89
C ASP A 400 6.07 -33.99 -5.72
N PHE A 401 6.64 -33.07 -4.95
CA PHE A 401 8.07 -33.05 -4.65
C PHE A 401 8.50 -34.04 -3.54
N ALA A 402 7.57 -34.65 -2.79
CA ALA A 402 7.87 -35.49 -1.63
C ALA A 402 8.81 -36.66 -1.96
N ASN A 403 8.68 -37.27 -3.15
CA ASN A 403 9.50 -38.41 -3.57
C ASN A 403 10.96 -38.04 -3.84
N TYR A 404 11.26 -36.76 -4.05
CA TYR A 404 12.60 -36.24 -4.34
C TYR A 404 13.32 -35.69 -3.10
N LEU A 405 12.64 -35.62 -1.95
CA LEU A 405 13.27 -35.17 -0.70
C LEU A 405 14.46 -36.06 -0.34
N GLY A 406 15.57 -35.45 0.08
CA GLY A 406 16.81 -36.18 0.38
C GLY A 406 17.67 -36.54 -0.84
N ASP A 407 17.21 -36.28 -2.06
CA ASP A 407 18.05 -36.39 -3.26
C ASP A 407 18.73 -35.05 -3.55
N ASP A 408 20.01 -34.90 -3.17
CA ASP A 408 20.75 -33.65 -3.34
C ASP A 408 20.92 -33.22 -4.81
N GLN A 409 20.73 -34.14 -5.77
CA GLN A 409 20.84 -33.89 -7.21
C GLN A 409 19.49 -33.63 -7.87
N ALA A 410 18.36 -33.93 -7.22
CA ALA A 410 17.05 -33.73 -7.81
C ALA A 410 16.78 -32.22 -8.05
N PRO A 411 16.35 -31.84 -9.27
CA PRO A 411 16.05 -30.46 -9.61
C PRO A 411 14.76 -30.00 -8.92
N ILE A 412 14.81 -28.81 -8.33
CA ILE A 412 13.63 -28.15 -7.78
C ILE A 412 13.03 -27.30 -8.89
N THR A 413 11.82 -27.65 -9.34
CA THR A 413 11.14 -26.98 -10.47
C THR A 413 10.05 -26.01 -10.04
N GLN A 414 9.62 -26.07 -8.77
CA GLN A 414 8.52 -25.26 -8.24
C GLN A 414 8.81 -24.80 -6.82
N LEU A 415 8.18 -23.69 -6.45
CA LEU A 415 8.24 -23.11 -5.11
C LEU A 415 7.13 -23.71 -4.23
N GLY A 416 7.45 -23.98 -2.97
CA GLY A 416 6.52 -24.55 -2.00
C GLY A 416 7.19 -25.01 -0.72
N VAL A 417 6.38 -25.49 0.23
CA VAL A 417 6.85 -25.93 1.56
C VAL A 417 7.94 -27.00 1.47
N LEU A 418 7.72 -28.07 0.69
CA LEU A 418 8.71 -29.15 0.55
C LEU A 418 10.01 -28.69 -0.15
N PRO A 419 9.94 -27.95 -1.28
CA PRO A 419 11.11 -27.28 -1.86
C PRO A 419 11.88 -26.37 -0.88
N TYR A 420 11.19 -25.60 -0.04
CA TYR A 420 11.82 -24.70 0.93
C TYR A 420 12.50 -25.45 2.07
N PHE A 421 11.85 -26.50 2.59
CA PHE A 421 12.47 -27.42 3.53
C PHE A 421 13.76 -28.01 2.95
N GLU A 422 13.69 -28.51 1.71
CA GLU A 422 14.82 -29.17 1.07
C GLU A 422 15.99 -28.20 0.80
N ILE A 423 15.74 -26.97 0.35
CA ILE A 423 16.83 -26.00 0.11
C ILE A 423 17.52 -25.57 1.41
N ILE A 424 16.77 -25.42 2.50
CA ILE A 424 17.31 -25.09 3.82
C ILE A 424 18.13 -26.28 4.34
N ARG A 425 17.62 -27.51 4.22
CA ARG A 425 18.34 -28.74 4.59
C ARG A 425 19.67 -28.88 3.84
N ARG A 426 19.65 -28.73 2.51
CA ARG A 426 20.86 -28.77 1.66
C ARG A 426 21.86 -27.67 2.06
N SER A 427 21.38 -26.45 2.35
CA SER A 427 22.21 -25.34 2.83
C SER A 427 22.88 -25.65 4.17
N ALA A 428 22.13 -26.16 5.14
CA ALA A 428 22.64 -26.55 6.45
C ALA A 428 23.71 -27.65 6.34
N GLN A 429 23.45 -28.69 5.56
CA GLN A 429 24.41 -29.78 5.33
C GLN A 429 25.70 -29.28 4.67
N LYS A 430 25.60 -28.43 3.65
CA LYS A 430 26.77 -27.85 2.98
C LYS A 430 27.66 -27.03 3.94
N GLN A 431 27.06 -26.45 4.96
CA GLN A 431 27.77 -25.67 5.99
C GLN A 431 28.18 -26.51 7.20
N GLY A 432 27.91 -27.83 7.21
CA GLY A 432 28.19 -28.72 8.34
C GLY A 432 27.34 -28.44 9.57
N LEU A 433 26.16 -27.81 9.40
CA LEU A 433 25.27 -27.43 10.48
C LEU A 433 24.24 -28.52 10.75
N SER A 434 24.07 -28.89 12.02
CA SER A 434 22.96 -29.74 12.48
C SER A 434 21.86 -28.84 13.04
N VAL A 435 20.87 -28.52 12.20
CA VAL A 435 19.74 -27.66 12.56
C VAL A 435 18.45 -28.48 12.52
N PRO A 436 17.68 -28.56 13.62
CA PRO A 436 16.39 -29.23 13.63
C PRO A 436 15.34 -28.44 12.83
N ILE A 437 15.02 -28.92 11.62
CA ILE A 437 14.05 -28.31 10.71
C ILE A 437 12.78 -29.16 10.68
N ALA A 438 11.60 -28.55 10.79
CA ALA A 438 10.32 -29.24 10.66
C ALA A 438 9.46 -28.66 9.54
N VAL A 439 8.60 -29.51 8.98
CA VAL A 439 7.51 -29.12 8.10
C VAL A 439 6.20 -29.31 8.85
N LEU A 440 5.37 -28.26 8.85
CA LEU A 440 4.00 -28.32 9.31
C LEU A 440 3.11 -27.84 8.17
N SER A 441 2.07 -28.58 7.85
CA SER A 441 1.02 -28.17 6.90
C SER A 441 -0.24 -28.99 7.20
N GLY A 442 -1.40 -28.58 6.69
CA GLY A 442 -2.66 -29.29 6.94
C GLY A 442 -2.72 -30.73 6.42
N SER A 443 -1.69 -31.22 5.73
CA SER A 443 -1.67 -32.61 5.23
C SER A 443 -0.31 -33.29 5.12
N VAL A 444 0.78 -32.57 5.45
CA VAL A 444 2.13 -33.13 5.49
C VAL A 444 2.83 -32.55 6.71
N VAL A 445 3.33 -33.44 7.57
CA VAL A 445 4.13 -33.08 8.75
C VAL A 445 5.41 -33.89 8.72
N ILE A 446 6.55 -33.20 8.80
CA ILE A 446 7.90 -33.80 8.83
C ILE A 446 8.62 -33.24 10.06
N ILE A 447 9.20 -34.12 10.86
CA ILE A 447 9.93 -33.74 12.07
C ILE A 447 11.34 -34.35 12.07
N PRO A 448 12.31 -33.73 12.76
CA PRO A 448 13.57 -34.39 13.10
C PRO A 448 13.32 -35.68 13.92
N ALA A 449 14.06 -36.75 13.65
CA ALA A 449 13.90 -38.01 14.39
C ALA A 449 14.20 -37.85 15.89
N SER A 450 15.07 -36.88 16.25
CA SER A 450 15.42 -36.57 17.63
C SER A 450 14.25 -36.07 18.48
N VAL A 451 13.22 -35.47 17.88
CA VAL A 451 12.07 -34.92 18.63
C VAL A 451 10.88 -35.88 18.71
N LYS A 452 11.02 -37.11 18.20
CA LYS A 452 9.95 -38.12 18.18
C LYS A 452 9.38 -38.38 19.57
N ALA A 453 10.24 -38.68 20.54
CA ALA A 453 9.83 -39.04 21.90
C ALA A 453 9.12 -37.88 22.61
N GLU A 454 9.57 -36.64 22.38
CA GLU A 454 8.92 -35.44 22.92
C GLU A 454 7.53 -35.22 22.29
N LEU A 455 7.39 -35.44 20.99
CA LEU A 455 6.09 -35.33 20.31
C LEU A 455 5.08 -36.36 20.83
N GLU A 456 5.50 -37.61 20.99
CA GLU A 456 4.67 -38.69 21.57
C GLU A 456 4.25 -38.34 23.01
N ALA A 457 5.14 -37.74 23.80
CA ALA A 457 4.83 -37.29 25.16
C ALA A 457 3.83 -36.12 25.21
N LEU A 458 3.84 -35.23 24.21
CA LEU A 458 2.88 -34.13 24.09
C LEU A 458 1.48 -34.59 23.65
N ILE A 459 1.39 -35.74 22.98
CA ILE A 459 0.13 -36.29 22.47
C ILE A 459 -0.03 -37.78 22.84
N PRO A 460 -0.15 -38.10 24.14
CA PRO A 460 -0.14 -39.49 24.60
C PRO A 460 -1.39 -40.29 24.17
N ASN A 461 -2.51 -39.59 23.91
CA ASN A 461 -3.82 -40.20 23.64
C ASN A 461 -4.14 -40.33 22.15
N THR A 462 -3.17 -40.16 21.26
CA THR A 462 -3.39 -40.25 19.80
C THR A 462 -2.38 -41.20 19.18
N SER A 463 -2.86 -42.13 18.36
CA SER A 463 -2.00 -43.03 17.59
C SER A 463 -1.30 -42.27 16.47
N LEU A 464 -0.02 -41.96 16.66
CA LEU A 464 0.85 -41.39 15.63
C LEU A 464 1.58 -42.50 14.87
N THR A 465 1.67 -42.36 13.54
CA THR A 465 2.48 -43.25 12.70
C THR A 465 3.69 -42.50 12.17
N PHE A 466 4.86 -43.13 12.17
CA PHE A 466 6.10 -42.53 11.66
C PHE A 466 6.60 -43.33 10.46
N SER A 467 6.83 -42.67 9.33
CA SER A 467 7.29 -43.29 8.08
C SER A 467 8.44 -42.52 7.42
N ALA A 468 9.18 -43.18 6.53
CA ALA A 468 10.08 -42.48 5.62
C ALA A 468 9.31 -41.58 4.65
N ILE A 469 9.99 -40.56 4.14
CA ILE A 469 9.50 -39.69 3.06
C ILE A 469 10.63 -39.42 2.05
N GLY A 470 10.35 -39.69 0.77
CA GLY A 470 11.34 -39.61 -0.29
C GLY A 470 12.54 -40.51 -0.01
N LYS A 471 13.75 -39.93 -0.14
CA LYS A 471 15.04 -40.55 0.13
C LYS A 471 15.70 -40.00 1.41
N LEU A 472 14.94 -39.35 2.29
CA LEU A 472 15.45 -38.88 3.57
C LEU A 472 15.78 -40.08 4.47
N ASP A 473 16.91 -39.99 5.17
CA ASP A 473 17.29 -40.97 6.20
C ASP A 473 16.31 -40.92 7.37
N GLN A 474 15.72 -42.08 7.71
CA GLN A 474 14.79 -42.24 8.84
C GLN A 474 15.46 -41.96 10.19
N GLY A 475 16.78 -42.12 10.28
CA GLY A 475 17.55 -41.73 11.46
C GLY A 475 17.62 -40.22 11.68
N THR A 476 17.29 -39.42 10.66
CA THR A 476 17.40 -37.96 10.68
C THR A 476 16.03 -37.27 10.63
N TYR A 477 15.12 -37.71 9.74
CA TYR A 477 13.80 -37.11 9.56
C TYR A 477 12.71 -38.17 9.42
N LEU A 478 11.51 -37.87 9.95
CA LEU A 478 10.34 -38.75 9.92
C LEU A 478 9.11 -37.98 9.45
N GLN A 479 8.32 -38.59 8.58
CA GLN A 479 6.97 -38.12 8.28
C GLN A 479 6.00 -38.62 9.35
N VAL A 480 5.16 -37.73 9.84
CA VAL A 480 4.16 -38.03 10.87
C VAL A 480 2.79 -38.17 10.21
N GLY A 481 2.18 -39.33 10.37
CA GLY A 481 0.77 -39.58 10.07
C GLY A 481 -0.06 -39.47 11.34
N PHE A 482 -1.20 -38.81 11.24
CA PHE A 482 -2.16 -38.62 12.32
C PHE A 482 -3.60 -38.68 11.78
N PRO A 483 -4.60 -39.02 12.60
CA PRO A 483 -6.00 -39.02 12.18
C PRO A 483 -6.42 -37.65 11.64
N SER A 484 -7.17 -37.61 10.53
CA SER A 484 -7.64 -36.34 9.95
C SER A 484 -8.54 -35.52 10.88
N SER A 485 -9.17 -36.16 11.86
CA SER A 485 -9.96 -35.51 12.92
C SER A 485 -9.12 -34.87 14.02
N PHE A 486 -7.82 -35.16 14.10
CA PHE A 486 -6.96 -34.67 15.17
C PHE A 486 -6.44 -33.26 14.88
N LYS A 487 -6.94 -32.29 15.66
CA LYS A 487 -6.57 -30.86 15.54
C LYS A 487 -5.36 -30.45 16.38
N GLY A 488 -4.87 -31.30 17.29
CA GLY A 488 -3.80 -30.96 18.24
C GLY A 488 -2.38 -30.96 17.68
N MET A 489 -2.18 -31.39 16.42
CA MET A 489 -0.85 -31.52 15.82
C MET A 489 -0.12 -30.18 15.70
N VAL A 490 -0.85 -29.14 15.29
CA VAL A 490 -0.31 -27.78 15.16
C VAL A 490 0.18 -27.28 16.52
N ALA A 491 -0.60 -27.46 17.58
CA ALA A 491 -0.22 -27.05 18.94
C ALA A 491 1.03 -27.80 19.43
N ALA A 492 1.10 -29.12 19.24
CA ALA A 492 2.24 -29.92 19.69
C ALA A 492 3.55 -29.57 18.98
N VAL A 493 3.53 -29.41 17.64
CA VAL A 493 4.72 -28.99 16.88
C VAL A 493 5.14 -27.56 17.25
N THR A 494 4.16 -26.70 17.53
CA THR A 494 4.44 -25.32 17.98
C THR A 494 5.11 -25.30 19.35
N GLU A 495 4.69 -26.17 20.27
CA GLU A 495 5.34 -26.32 21.58
C GLU A 495 6.79 -26.78 21.45
N LEU A 496 7.08 -27.77 20.59
CA LEU A 496 8.46 -28.21 20.30
C LEU A 496 9.31 -27.08 19.69
N PHE A 497 8.70 -26.25 18.85
CA PHE A 497 9.33 -25.07 18.29
C PHE A 497 9.61 -24.00 19.35
N GLN A 498 8.68 -23.75 20.28
CA GLN A 498 8.91 -22.83 21.40
C GLN A 498 10.06 -23.30 22.31
N ARG A 499 10.10 -24.60 22.64
CA ARG A 499 11.16 -25.24 23.44
C ARG A 499 12.54 -25.20 22.77
N GLY A 500 12.60 -25.05 21.44
CA GLY A 500 13.84 -25.08 20.68
C GLY A 500 14.30 -26.46 20.25
N SER A 501 13.52 -27.50 20.54
CA SER A 501 13.68 -28.84 19.96
C SER A 501 13.56 -28.78 18.43
N ILE A 502 12.81 -27.79 17.92
CA ILE A 502 12.77 -27.37 16.51
C ILE A 502 13.22 -25.91 16.43
N GLN A 503 14.12 -25.59 15.48
CA GLN A 503 14.63 -24.21 15.29
C GLN A 503 14.10 -23.54 14.02
N VAL A 504 13.77 -24.33 12.99
CA VAL A 504 13.19 -23.84 11.74
C VAL A 504 11.90 -24.56 11.46
N LEU A 505 10.82 -23.81 11.25
CA LEU A 505 9.51 -24.33 10.89
C LEU A 505 9.14 -23.83 9.49
N VAL A 506 8.92 -24.76 8.56
CA VAL A 506 8.46 -24.45 7.20
C VAL A 506 7.01 -24.86 7.06
N GLY A 507 6.15 -23.96 6.59
CA GLY A 507 4.72 -24.24 6.49
C GLY A 507 3.96 -23.42 5.47
N THR A 508 2.70 -23.76 5.28
CA THR A 508 1.79 -23.00 4.42
C THR A 508 1.24 -21.78 5.15
N LYS A 509 0.90 -20.74 4.39
CA LYS A 509 0.15 -19.58 4.94
C LYS A 509 -1.16 -19.99 5.61
N SER A 510 -1.79 -21.09 5.18
CA SER A 510 -3.06 -21.58 5.74
C SER A 510 -2.95 -21.98 7.21
N LEU A 511 -1.75 -22.36 7.68
CA LEU A 511 -1.49 -22.62 9.11
C LEU A 511 -1.81 -21.40 9.98
N LEU A 512 -1.75 -20.19 9.40
CA LEU A 512 -2.01 -18.94 10.11
C LEU A 512 -3.51 -18.62 10.19
N GLY A 513 -4.34 -19.25 9.35
CA GLY A 513 -5.80 -19.18 9.40
C GLY A 513 -6.41 -20.05 10.51
N GLU A 514 -5.66 -21.04 11.00
CA GLU A 514 -6.05 -21.93 12.10
C GLU A 514 -5.72 -21.35 13.49
N GLY A 515 -5.40 -20.04 13.57
CA GLY A 515 -5.28 -19.38 14.86
C GLY A 515 -3.95 -19.63 15.57
N TRP A 516 -2.98 -20.15 14.81
CA TRP A 516 -1.62 -20.40 15.22
C TRP A 516 -0.96 -19.19 15.91
N ASP A 517 -0.30 -19.46 17.03
CA ASP A 517 0.43 -18.47 17.81
C ASP A 517 1.77 -19.06 18.29
N ALA A 518 2.86 -18.44 17.86
CA ALA A 518 4.20 -18.78 18.30
C ALA A 518 4.99 -17.50 18.60
N PRO A 519 4.84 -16.93 19.82
CA PRO A 519 5.51 -15.69 20.18
C PRO A 519 7.04 -15.81 20.16
N CYS A 520 7.60 -17.02 20.16
CA CYS A 520 9.05 -17.24 20.09
C CYS A 520 9.68 -16.87 18.73
N VAL A 521 8.91 -16.70 17.66
CA VAL A 521 9.45 -16.41 16.30
C VAL A 521 10.27 -15.13 16.32
N ASN A 522 11.57 -15.23 16.00
CA ASN A 522 12.49 -14.09 15.91
C ASN A 522 13.00 -13.84 14.48
N SER A 523 12.64 -14.72 13.54
CA SER A 523 12.97 -14.58 12.13
C SER A 523 11.82 -15.11 11.28
N LEU A 524 11.26 -14.28 10.39
CA LEU A 524 10.15 -14.64 9.51
C LEU A 524 10.57 -14.48 8.06
N ILE A 525 10.47 -15.54 7.26
CA ILE A 525 10.68 -15.49 5.81
C ILE A 525 9.35 -15.63 5.09
N LEU A 526 8.93 -14.56 4.41
CA LEU A 526 7.75 -14.53 3.57
C LEU A 526 8.08 -15.03 2.15
N GLY A 527 8.11 -16.35 1.98
CA GLY A 527 8.29 -17.01 0.69
C GLY A 527 7.02 -17.10 -0.17
N SER A 528 5.97 -16.34 0.17
CA SER A 528 4.72 -16.23 -0.60
C SER A 528 4.84 -15.16 -1.69
N PHE A 529 4.22 -15.43 -2.83
CA PHE A 529 4.19 -14.56 -4.01
C PHE A 529 2.88 -13.79 -4.13
N VAL A 530 1.96 -13.99 -3.19
CA VAL A 530 0.62 -13.40 -3.23
C VAL A 530 0.65 -11.98 -2.66
N GLY A 531 0.13 -11.05 -3.43
CA GLY A 531 0.34 -9.60 -3.27
C GLY A 531 -0.53 -8.86 -2.26
N SER A 532 -1.32 -9.54 -1.43
CA SER A 532 -2.22 -8.85 -0.49
C SER A 532 -1.43 -8.28 0.71
N PHE A 533 -1.53 -6.96 0.91
CA PHE A 533 -1.03 -6.25 2.09
C PHE A 533 -1.54 -6.88 3.38
N MET A 534 -2.85 -7.09 3.45
CA MET A 534 -3.57 -7.66 4.58
C MET A 534 -3.01 -9.03 5.01
N LEU A 535 -2.87 -9.97 4.06
CA LEU A 535 -2.31 -11.30 4.39
C LEU A 535 -0.89 -11.15 4.93
N SER A 536 -0.07 -10.33 4.28
CA SER A 536 1.29 -10.05 4.76
C SER A 536 1.32 -9.40 6.14
N ASN A 537 0.37 -8.53 6.46
CA ASN A 537 0.24 -7.90 7.77
C ASN A 537 -0.16 -8.91 8.86
N GLN A 538 -1.06 -9.85 8.54
CA GLN A 538 -1.43 -10.93 9.45
C GLN A 538 -0.23 -11.86 9.73
N MET A 539 0.54 -12.21 8.69
CA MET A 539 1.76 -13.03 8.84
C MET A 539 2.81 -12.30 9.70
N ARG A 540 3.06 -11.01 9.42
CA ARG A 540 4.00 -10.17 10.18
C ARG A 540 3.58 -10.03 11.64
N GLY A 541 2.29 -9.82 11.89
CA GLY A 541 1.69 -9.69 13.23
C GLY A 541 1.88 -10.88 14.16
N ARG A 542 2.23 -12.06 13.64
CA ARG A 542 2.57 -13.24 14.45
C ARG A 542 4.02 -13.23 14.92
N ALA A 543 4.94 -12.77 14.07
CA ALA A 543 6.36 -12.72 14.39
C ALA A 543 6.71 -11.61 15.38
N ILE A 544 6.00 -10.47 15.31
CA ILE A 544 6.31 -9.28 16.13
C ILE A 544 5.73 -9.30 17.55
N ARG A 545 5.20 -10.44 18.01
CA ARG A 545 4.67 -10.58 19.37
C ARG A 545 5.79 -10.59 20.40
N ILE A 546 5.51 -10.09 21.61
CA ILE A 546 6.41 -10.28 22.75
C ILE A 546 6.44 -11.76 23.16
N TRP A 547 7.60 -12.22 23.61
CA TRP A 547 7.75 -13.56 24.16
C TRP A 547 7.97 -13.46 25.67
N PRO A 548 7.02 -13.94 26.51
CA PRO A 548 7.16 -13.89 27.96
C PRO A 548 8.46 -14.54 28.42
N GLY A 549 9.18 -13.89 29.33
CA GLY A 549 10.50 -14.32 29.80
C GLY A 549 11.68 -13.95 28.88
N HIS A 550 11.42 -13.38 27.70
CA HIS A 550 12.44 -12.98 26.73
C HIS A 550 12.28 -11.50 26.33
N PRO A 551 12.56 -10.56 27.25
CA PRO A 551 12.35 -9.13 27.02
C PRO A 551 13.24 -8.55 25.92
N ASP A 552 14.34 -9.23 25.58
CA ASP A 552 15.30 -8.79 24.56
C ASP A 552 14.98 -9.32 23.16
N LYS A 553 13.86 -10.03 23.02
CA LYS A 553 13.41 -10.55 21.74
C LYS A 553 13.22 -9.40 20.75
N THR A 554 13.83 -9.54 19.57
CA THR A 554 13.51 -8.75 18.39
C THR A 554 13.11 -9.69 17.25
N SER A 555 12.48 -9.17 16.20
CA SER A 555 12.08 -9.98 15.05
C SER A 555 12.53 -9.39 13.72
N ASN A 556 13.19 -10.20 12.90
CA ASN A 556 13.50 -9.86 11.51
C ASN A 556 12.41 -10.42 10.59
N ILE A 557 11.88 -9.60 9.68
CA ILE A 557 10.87 -10.01 8.69
C ILE A 557 11.43 -9.85 7.29
N TRP A 558 11.62 -10.97 6.60
CA TRP A 558 12.24 -11.02 5.28
C TRP A 558 11.20 -11.16 4.17
N HIS A 559 11.27 -10.23 3.22
CA HIS A 559 10.51 -10.21 1.98
C HIS A 559 11.44 -10.52 0.82
N LEU A 560 11.01 -11.34 -0.15
CA LEU A 560 11.82 -11.65 -1.32
C LEU A 560 11.23 -11.04 -2.59
N VAL A 561 12.08 -10.45 -3.43
CA VAL A 561 11.71 -9.92 -4.74
C VAL A 561 12.69 -10.41 -5.80
N ALA A 562 12.20 -10.90 -6.93
CA ALA A 562 13.06 -11.28 -8.04
C ALA A 562 13.22 -10.10 -9.00
N ILE A 563 14.47 -9.71 -9.27
CA ILE A 563 14.80 -8.62 -10.20
C ILE A 563 15.84 -9.12 -11.19
N LYS A 564 15.53 -8.98 -12.49
CA LYS A 564 16.53 -9.18 -13.55
C LYS A 564 17.44 -7.96 -13.62
N PRO A 565 18.77 -8.09 -13.49
CA PRO A 565 19.67 -6.96 -13.60
C PRO A 565 19.57 -6.29 -14.98
N TYR A 566 19.67 -4.97 -14.99
CA TYR A 566 19.56 -4.19 -16.21
C TYR A 566 20.67 -4.56 -17.23
N LYS A 567 20.26 -4.82 -18.48
CA LYS A 567 21.10 -4.87 -19.68
C LYS A 567 20.56 -3.84 -20.68
N LYS A 568 21.46 -3.13 -21.38
CA LYS A 568 21.12 -1.97 -22.25
C LYS A 568 19.97 -2.30 -23.24
N PRO A 569 18.81 -1.62 -23.17
CA PRO A 569 17.72 -1.76 -24.14
C PRO A 569 17.95 -0.98 -25.45
N ALA A 570 17.13 -1.26 -26.47
CA ALA A 570 17.20 -0.71 -27.84
C ALA A 570 17.29 0.82 -27.91
N PHE A 571 16.52 1.47 -27.04
CA PHE A 571 16.22 2.91 -27.10
C PHE A 571 17.06 3.71 -26.10
N SER A 572 18.03 3.07 -25.42
CA SER A 572 18.79 3.63 -24.29
C SER A 572 20.02 4.45 -24.68
N LYS A 573 19.92 5.34 -25.67
CA LYS A 573 20.99 6.34 -25.91
C LYS A 573 20.88 7.57 -24.99
N GLU A 574 19.80 7.71 -24.22
CA GLU A 574 19.64 8.79 -23.24
C GLU A 574 19.20 8.23 -21.87
N ASP A 575 19.95 8.58 -20.83
CA ASP A 575 20.02 7.94 -19.52
C ASP A 575 18.76 8.06 -18.61
N GLN A 576 17.59 8.50 -19.09
CA GLN A 576 16.59 9.08 -18.16
C GLN A 576 15.11 8.67 -18.29
N GLU A 577 14.66 7.98 -19.36
CA GLU A 577 13.20 7.82 -19.58
C GLU A 577 12.58 6.45 -19.24
N GLU A 578 13.37 5.37 -19.08
CA GLU A 578 12.83 4.06 -18.66
C GLU A 578 12.69 3.89 -17.13
N GLN A 579 13.03 4.92 -16.33
CA GLN A 579 13.11 4.79 -14.86
C GLN A 579 11.74 4.68 -14.16
N ASP A 580 10.66 5.17 -14.77
CA ASP A 580 9.35 5.29 -14.08
C ASP A 580 8.40 4.11 -14.30
N LEU A 581 8.63 3.31 -15.34
CA LEU A 581 7.88 2.08 -15.56
C LEU A 581 8.71 0.96 -14.99
N ASN A 582 8.76 0.84 -13.66
CA ASN A 582 9.33 -0.33 -13.01
C ASN A 582 8.67 -1.58 -13.63
N PRO A 583 9.34 -2.31 -14.54
CA PRO A 583 8.66 -3.33 -15.33
C PRO A 583 8.38 -4.58 -14.50
N TYR A 584 8.94 -4.65 -13.29
CA TYR A 584 8.87 -5.82 -12.42
C TYR A 584 7.59 -5.77 -11.58
N GLN A 585 6.57 -6.52 -11.97
CA GLN A 585 5.32 -6.62 -11.21
C GLN A 585 5.53 -7.09 -9.76
N ASP A 586 6.50 -7.98 -9.52
CA ASP A 586 6.88 -8.46 -8.18
C ASP A 586 7.31 -7.30 -7.27
N LEU A 587 8.12 -6.38 -7.81
CA LEU A 587 8.58 -5.19 -7.07
C LEU A 587 7.46 -4.17 -6.88
N GLN A 588 6.58 -3.96 -7.86
CA GLN A 588 5.40 -3.09 -7.69
C GLN A 588 4.47 -3.61 -6.58
N THR A 589 4.26 -4.93 -6.56
CA THR A 589 3.43 -5.59 -5.56
C THR A 589 4.06 -5.48 -4.17
N LEU A 590 5.38 -5.63 -4.07
CA LEU A 590 6.11 -5.39 -2.83
C LEU A 590 6.03 -3.93 -2.38
N ALA A 591 6.23 -2.97 -3.29
CA ALA A 591 6.21 -1.55 -3.00
C ALA A 591 4.89 -1.13 -2.36
N ARG A 592 3.76 -1.51 -2.97
CA ARG A 592 2.42 -1.25 -2.43
C ARG A 592 2.27 -1.79 -1.01
N ARG A 593 2.72 -3.02 -0.73
CA ARG A 593 2.66 -3.57 0.64
C ARG A 593 3.47 -2.74 1.64
N MET A 594 4.64 -2.26 1.22
CA MET A 594 5.53 -1.46 2.07
C MET A 594 4.98 -0.06 2.37
N ASP A 595 4.17 0.52 1.48
CA ASP A 595 3.55 1.85 1.65
C ASP A 595 2.58 1.90 2.85
N HIS A 596 2.14 0.75 3.35
CA HIS A 596 1.28 0.62 4.51
C HIS A 596 2.00 0.07 5.76
N PHE A 597 3.24 -0.40 5.64
CA PHE A 597 3.99 -0.93 6.78
C PHE A 597 4.82 0.18 7.43
N LEU A 598 4.36 0.63 8.59
CA LEU A 598 5.14 1.47 9.49
C LEU A 598 6.33 0.68 10.03
N GLY A 599 7.54 1.19 9.80
CA GLY A 599 8.76 0.60 10.33
C GLY A 599 9.92 1.59 10.35
N LEU A 600 11.04 1.17 10.92
CA LEU A 600 12.22 2.03 11.04
C LEU A 600 12.86 2.31 9.68
N SER A 601 13.31 3.55 9.50
CA SER A 601 14.18 3.94 8.39
C SER A 601 15.61 3.41 8.61
N TYR A 602 16.29 3.08 7.51
CA TYR A 602 17.72 2.71 7.55
C TYR A 602 18.63 3.94 7.67
N LYS A 603 18.14 5.12 7.28
CA LYS A 603 18.92 6.36 7.21
C LYS A 603 18.75 7.23 8.45
N GLU A 604 17.51 7.38 8.89
CA GLU A 604 17.12 8.25 9.99
C GLU A 604 16.57 7.44 11.15
N ASP A 605 16.62 7.99 12.37
CA ASP A 605 15.93 7.42 13.54
C ASP A 605 14.44 7.83 13.53
N THR A 606 13.77 7.53 12.41
CA THR A 606 12.35 7.84 12.18
C THR A 606 11.57 6.60 11.79
N ILE A 607 10.26 6.63 12.05
CA ILE A 607 9.32 5.58 11.66
C ILE A 607 8.48 6.11 10.50
N GLU A 608 8.56 5.43 9.36
CA GLU A 608 7.94 5.84 8.09
C GLU A 608 7.48 4.62 7.29
N THR A 609 6.74 4.85 6.20
CA THR A 609 6.30 3.79 5.27
C THR A 609 7.02 3.84 3.93
N GLY A 610 6.85 2.80 3.13
CA GLY A 610 7.35 2.70 1.76
C GLY A 610 8.75 2.11 1.63
N LEU A 611 9.13 1.72 0.41
CA LEU A 611 10.43 1.10 0.13
C LEU A 611 11.63 2.04 0.35
N ASP A 612 11.43 3.35 0.25
CA ASP A 612 12.49 4.34 0.44
C ASP A 612 13.11 4.28 1.84
N ARG A 613 12.32 3.90 2.86
CA ARG A 613 12.80 3.73 4.24
C ARG A 613 13.86 2.64 4.38
N LEU A 614 13.80 1.64 3.49
CA LEU A 614 14.73 0.52 3.46
C LEU A 614 15.99 0.83 2.63
N ASP A 615 16.18 2.08 2.20
CA ASP A 615 17.26 2.48 1.27
C ASP A 615 17.33 1.55 0.05
N PHE A 616 16.15 1.17 -0.46
CA PHE A 616 16.04 0.23 -1.57
C PHE A 616 16.70 0.82 -2.83
N PRO A 617 17.50 0.03 -3.59
CA PRO A 617 18.24 0.56 -4.72
C PRO A 617 17.29 1.11 -5.78
N LYS A 618 17.52 2.35 -6.22
CA LYS A 618 16.79 2.94 -7.35
C LYS A 618 17.30 2.40 -8.68
N ALA A 619 16.41 2.32 -9.68
CA ALA A 619 16.78 1.96 -11.04
C ALA A 619 17.88 2.93 -11.58
N PRO A 620 18.81 2.47 -12.43
CA PRO A 620 18.93 1.12 -13.00
C PRO A 620 19.54 0.09 -12.03
N PHE A 621 18.94 -1.11 -12.01
CA PHE A 621 19.32 -2.24 -11.15
C PHE A 621 20.58 -2.96 -11.64
N LYS A 622 21.75 -2.34 -11.43
CA LYS A 622 23.05 -2.97 -11.73
C LYS A 622 23.32 -4.12 -10.75
N LYS A 623 23.87 -5.23 -11.25
CA LYS A 623 24.19 -6.43 -10.44
C LYS A 623 25.09 -6.12 -9.24
N SER A 624 26.05 -5.20 -9.38
CA SER A 624 26.92 -4.75 -8.28
C SER A 624 26.17 -4.00 -7.19
N LYS A 625 25.27 -3.08 -7.56
CA LYS A 625 24.41 -2.35 -6.61
C LYS A 625 23.50 -3.29 -5.83
N ILE A 626 22.88 -4.26 -6.51
CA ILE A 626 22.03 -5.27 -5.85
C ILE A 626 22.85 -6.10 -4.85
N LYS A 627 24.04 -6.58 -5.25
CA LYS A 627 24.90 -7.35 -4.35
C LYS A 627 25.33 -6.55 -3.13
N ALA A 628 25.72 -5.28 -3.31
CA ALA A 628 26.09 -4.40 -2.20
C ALA A 628 24.91 -4.15 -1.25
N TYR A 629 23.71 -3.94 -1.79
CA TYR A 629 22.49 -3.79 -1.00
C TYR A 629 22.15 -5.07 -0.22
N ASN A 630 22.14 -6.24 -0.86
CA ASN A 630 21.90 -7.52 -0.17
C ASN A 630 22.94 -7.80 0.92
N GLN A 631 24.20 -7.39 0.72
CA GLN A 631 25.23 -7.52 1.75
C GLN A 631 24.96 -6.58 2.93
N LYS A 632 24.62 -5.30 2.65
CA LYS A 632 24.26 -4.30 3.66
C LYS A 632 23.11 -4.79 4.56
N ILE A 633 22.03 -5.31 3.97
CA ILE A 633 20.89 -5.80 4.77
C ILE A 633 21.22 -7.05 5.59
N LYS A 634 22.10 -7.95 5.08
CA LYS A 634 22.59 -9.11 5.85
C LYS A 634 23.46 -8.71 7.04
N GLU A 635 24.16 -7.58 6.95
CA GLU A 635 24.93 -7.04 8.06
C GLU A 635 24.01 -6.37 9.09
N LEU A 636 23.05 -5.56 8.62
CA LEU A 636 22.04 -4.93 9.48
C LEU A 636 21.17 -5.94 10.23
N SER A 637 20.82 -7.06 9.59
CA SER A 637 19.96 -8.09 10.21
C SER A 637 20.61 -8.80 11.40
N LYS A 638 21.94 -8.74 11.54
CA LYS A 638 22.67 -9.37 12.66
C LYS A 638 22.66 -8.50 13.93
N ASP A 639 22.44 -7.20 13.79
CA ASP A 639 22.54 -6.26 14.91
C ASP A 639 21.19 -6.03 15.61
N HIS A 640 20.77 -7.05 16.37
CA HIS A 640 19.54 -7.02 17.15
C HIS A 640 19.55 -5.96 18.27
N SER A 641 20.73 -5.65 18.81
CA SER A 641 20.91 -4.68 19.90
C SER A 641 20.66 -3.24 19.43
N SER A 642 21.24 -2.88 18.29
CA SER A 642 21.05 -1.57 17.65
C SER A 642 19.61 -1.40 17.18
N LEU A 643 18.99 -2.46 16.64
CA LEU A 643 17.58 -2.42 16.26
C LEU A 643 16.67 -1.97 17.41
N ARG A 644 16.84 -2.58 18.60
CA ARG A 644 16.07 -2.18 19.78
C ARG A 644 16.34 -0.75 20.19
N LYS A 645 17.62 -0.35 20.21
CA LYS A 645 18.02 1.01 20.57
C LYS A 645 17.40 2.05 19.62
N LYS A 646 17.41 1.80 18.32
CA LYS A 646 16.77 2.66 17.31
C LYS A 646 15.27 2.80 17.51
N TRP A 647 14.58 1.70 17.85
CA TRP A 647 13.17 1.77 18.22
C TRP A 647 12.94 2.65 19.44
N GLN A 648 13.77 2.52 20.49
CA GLN A 648 13.67 3.37 21.68
C GLN A 648 13.92 4.85 21.34
N GLU A 649 14.97 5.16 20.59
CA GLU A 649 15.31 6.53 20.20
C GLU A 649 14.22 7.16 19.31
N ALA A 650 13.69 6.43 18.34
CA ALA A 650 12.62 6.90 17.46
C ALA A 650 11.28 7.12 18.21
N LEU A 651 11.01 6.36 19.29
CA LEU A 651 9.79 6.47 20.09
C LEU A 651 9.88 7.53 21.21
N VAL A 652 11.07 7.80 21.74
CA VAL A 652 11.31 8.77 22.85
C VAL A 652 11.04 10.23 22.42
N VAL A 653 11.09 10.53 21.13
CA VAL A 653 10.81 11.88 20.59
C VAL A 653 9.31 12.24 20.63
N VAL A 654 8.43 11.31 21.02
CA VAL A 654 6.99 11.44 20.75
C VAL A 654 6.11 11.11 21.98
N ASP A 655 5.61 12.15 22.66
CA ASP A 655 4.66 12.03 23.78
C ASP A 655 3.26 11.58 23.35
N LYS A 656 2.78 12.07 22.19
CA LYS A 656 1.58 11.57 21.48
C LYS A 656 1.95 11.30 20.01
N LEU A 657 1.84 10.04 19.59
CA LEU A 657 2.18 9.59 18.25
C LEU A 657 1.08 10.04 17.30
N GLU A 658 1.44 10.85 16.31
CA GLU A 658 0.52 11.26 15.25
C GLU A 658 1.03 10.72 13.92
N ILE A 659 0.22 9.89 13.26
CA ILE A 659 0.48 9.49 11.87
C ILE A 659 0.10 10.66 10.97
N VAL A 660 1.00 11.00 10.06
CA VAL A 660 0.77 12.03 9.05
C VAL A 660 1.10 11.51 7.66
N ASN A 661 0.21 11.83 6.73
CA ASN A 661 0.37 11.55 5.30
C ASN A 661 1.03 12.76 4.66
N GLU A 662 2.26 12.59 4.21
CA GLU A 662 3.08 13.60 3.58
C GLU A 662 2.99 13.51 2.07
N VAL A 663 2.77 14.65 1.44
CA VAL A 663 2.94 14.84 -0.01
C VAL A 663 4.25 15.56 -0.23
N ALA A 664 5.19 14.90 -0.87
CA ALA A 664 6.44 15.48 -1.33
C ALA A 664 6.26 16.07 -2.73
N THR A 665 6.71 17.30 -2.90
CA THR A 665 6.71 18.03 -4.16
C THR A 665 8.11 18.61 -4.41
N ASP A 666 8.57 18.60 -5.66
CA ASP A 666 9.84 19.25 -6.03
C ASP A 666 9.74 20.77 -5.81
N ARG A 667 10.80 21.39 -5.27
CA ARG A 667 10.90 22.85 -5.06
C ARG A 667 10.56 23.67 -6.31
N LYS A 668 10.82 23.14 -7.51
CA LYS A 668 10.58 23.80 -8.79
C LYS A 668 9.11 23.85 -9.18
N GLN A 669 8.27 22.94 -8.68
CA GLN A 669 6.82 22.90 -8.99
C GLN A 669 5.99 23.83 -8.11
N ILE A 670 6.55 24.25 -6.96
CA ILE A 670 5.83 25.09 -6.01
C ILE A 670 5.57 26.48 -6.65
N PRO A 671 4.31 26.93 -6.76
CA PRO A 671 3.95 28.15 -7.47
C PRO A 671 4.75 29.33 -6.93
N LEU A 672 5.31 30.16 -7.82
CA LEU A 672 6.07 31.34 -7.43
C LEU A 672 5.08 32.43 -7.00
N LEU A 673 4.62 32.35 -5.74
CA LEU A 673 3.74 33.34 -5.15
C LEU A 673 4.34 34.74 -5.35
N THR A 674 3.47 35.61 -5.83
CA THR A 674 3.78 36.74 -6.70
C THR A 674 4.85 37.70 -6.19
N LEU A 675 6.00 37.69 -6.87
CA LEU A 675 6.82 38.88 -7.03
C LEU A 675 6.02 40.07 -7.61
N VAL A 676 4.84 39.85 -8.20
CA VAL A 676 3.94 40.90 -8.72
C VAL A 676 3.43 41.82 -7.61
N ASP A 677 3.14 41.29 -6.42
CA ASP A 677 2.70 42.09 -5.27
C ASP A 677 3.88 42.88 -4.70
N ALA A 678 5.06 42.25 -4.59
CA ALA A 678 6.30 42.93 -4.22
C ALA A 678 6.68 44.00 -5.26
N GLU A 679 6.53 43.74 -6.55
CA GLU A 679 6.77 44.65 -7.66
C GLU A 679 5.79 45.82 -7.64
N LYS A 680 4.52 45.59 -7.29
CA LYS A 680 3.51 46.65 -7.08
C LYS A 680 3.92 47.58 -5.93
N TRP A 681 4.31 47.03 -4.78
CA TRP A 681 4.80 47.83 -3.65
C TRP A 681 6.14 48.51 -3.95
N LEU A 682 7.02 47.86 -4.72
CA LEU A 682 8.28 48.44 -5.21
C LEU A 682 8.00 49.62 -6.14
N ARG A 683 7.07 49.47 -7.10
CA ARG A 683 6.63 50.53 -8.01
C ARG A 683 5.99 51.69 -7.25
N TYR A 684 5.14 51.44 -6.24
CA TYR A 684 4.60 52.51 -5.40
C TYR A 684 5.66 53.20 -4.55
N SER A 685 6.63 52.46 -4.02
CA SER A 685 7.77 53.04 -3.29
C SER A 685 8.61 53.94 -4.20
N PHE A 686 8.93 53.48 -5.42
CA PHE A 686 9.65 54.27 -6.41
C PHE A 686 8.86 55.49 -6.90
N LEU A 687 7.54 55.36 -7.09
CA LEU A 687 6.66 56.47 -7.45
C LEU A 687 6.66 57.57 -6.37
N LEU A 688 6.55 57.18 -5.10
CA LEU A 688 6.59 58.12 -3.97
C LEU A 688 7.96 58.80 -3.83
N ILE A 689 9.05 58.07 -4.08
CA ILE A 689 10.40 58.64 -4.14
C ILE A 689 10.51 59.65 -5.28
N ALA A 690 9.99 59.32 -6.46
CA ALA A 690 10.01 60.20 -7.62
C ALA A 690 9.18 61.49 -7.41
N VAL A 691 7.99 61.38 -6.81
CA VAL A 691 7.16 62.53 -6.43
C VAL A 691 7.87 63.41 -5.40
N ASN A 692 8.50 62.81 -4.40
CA ASN A 692 9.27 63.55 -3.40
C ASN A 692 10.49 64.27 -4.02
N LEU A 693 11.19 63.62 -4.97
CA LEU A 693 12.31 64.21 -5.71
C LEU A 693 11.86 65.37 -6.61
N LEU A 694 10.71 65.24 -7.26
CA LEU A 694 10.08 66.29 -8.08
C LEU A 694 9.70 67.52 -7.23
N LEU A 695 9.06 67.31 -6.08
CA LEU A 695 8.71 68.40 -5.15
C LEU A 695 9.96 69.13 -4.63
N TYR A 696 11.07 68.41 -4.44
CA TYR A 696 12.36 68.98 -4.06
C TYR A 696 13.01 69.80 -5.19
N LEU A 697 12.97 69.30 -6.43
CA LEU A 697 13.53 69.98 -7.61
C LEU A 697 12.77 71.26 -7.98
N PHE A 698 11.46 71.31 -7.77
CA PHE A 698 10.62 72.48 -8.08
C PHE A 698 10.64 73.59 -7.01
N LYS A 699 11.56 73.53 -6.03
CA LYS A 699 11.82 74.63 -5.06
C LYS A 699 10.56 75.19 -4.40
N THR A 700 9.62 74.32 -4.03
CA THR A 700 8.55 74.73 -3.10
C THR A 700 9.18 74.92 -1.71
N ASN A 701 9.03 76.10 -1.13
CA ASN A 701 9.67 76.45 0.14
C ASN A 701 9.30 75.45 1.26
N GLY A 702 10.27 74.62 1.64
CA GLY A 702 10.49 74.23 3.03
C GLY A 702 9.68 73.09 3.65
N ILE A 703 8.74 72.43 2.96
CA ILE A 703 8.06 71.27 3.56
C ILE A 703 8.75 69.99 3.10
N ARG A 704 9.78 69.55 3.84
CA ARG A 704 10.18 68.14 3.80
C ARG A 704 8.98 67.33 4.32
N LEU A 705 8.25 66.69 3.41
CA LEU A 705 7.19 65.76 3.74
C LEU A 705 7.85 64.46 4.24
N ALA A 706 8.46 64.52 5.43
CA ALA A 706 9.17 63.40 6.04
C ALA A 706 8.27 62.14 6.09
N TRP A 707 6.96 62.33 6.26
CA TRP A 707 5.96 61.27 6.18
C TRP A 707 5.93 60.53 4.83
N LEU A 708 6.16 61.18 3.68
CA LEU A 708 6.23 60.50 2.38
C LEU A 708 7.48 59.62 2.28
N THR A 709 8.62 60.09 2.80
CA THR A 709 9.83 59.26 2.88
C THR A 709 9.66 58.09 3.84
N THR A 710 8.98 58.29 4.97
CA THR A 710 8.66 57.23 5.92
C THR A 710 7.72 56.20 5.30
N ILE A 711 6.67 56.63 4.59
CA ILE A 711 5.74 55.72 3.88
C ILE A 711 6.49 54.95 2.79
N SER A 712 7.32 55.61 1.98
CA SER A 712 8.12 54.93 0.96
C SER A 712 9.05 53.86 1.55
N LEU A 713 9.72 54.17 2.67
CA LEU A 713 10.57 53.22 3.39
C LEU A 713 9.76 52.05 3.97
N VAL A 714 8.58 52.33 4.55
CA VAL A 714 7.65 51.30 5.03
C VAL A 714 7.19 50.40 3.88
N LEU A 715 6.81 50.96 2.73
CA LEU A 715 6.43 50.15 1.56
C LEU A 715 7.59 49.33 1.00
N LEU A 716 8.82 49.87 1.02
CA LEU A 716 10.03 49.17 0.57
C LEU A 716 10.42 48.04 1.54
N THR A 717 10.29 48.26 2.85
CA THR A 717 10.47 47.21 3.86
C THR A 717 9.39 46.14 3.75
N ILE A 718 8.12 46.49 3.54
CA ILE A 718 7.04 45.52 3.24
C ILE A 718 7.37 44.72 1.98
N ALA A 719 7.86 45.37 0.92
CA ALA A 719 8.25 44.70 -0.32
C ALA A 719 9.44 43.74 -0.11
N LEU A 720 10.48 44.16 0.63
CA LEU A 720 11.65 43.32 0.94
C LEU A 720 11.31 42.15 1.86
N VAL A 721 10.49 42.38 2.90
CA VAL A 721 10.01 41.35 3.81
C VAL A 721 9.18 40.34 3.04
N ARG A 722 8.19 40.79 2.25
CA ARG A 722 7.40 39.90 1.39
C ARG A 722 8.28 39.15 0.38
N TYR A 723 9.22 39.82 -0.27
CA TYR A 723 10.18 39.19 -1.19
C TYR A 723 10.96 38.05 -0.50
N PHE A 724 11.46 38.28 0.71
CA PHE A 724 12.22 37.27 1.47
C PHE A 724 11.35 36.09 1.93
N PHE A 725 10.14 36.37 2.44
CA PHE A 725 9.18 35.34 2.85
C PHE A 725 8.64 34.51 1.68
N TYR A 726 8.33 35.13 0.54
CA TYR A 726 7.79 34.45 -0.66
C TYR A 726 8.86 33.84 -1.57
N LYS A 727 10.15 34.13 -1.36
CA LYS A 727 11.23 33.40 -2.02
C LYS A 727 11.34 31.96 -1.49
N SER A 728 10.93 31.71 -0.24
CA SER A 728 11.01 30.39 0.38
C SER A 728 9.91 29.45 -0.18
N PRO A 729 10.28 28.34 -0.87
CA PRO A 729 9.31 27.36 -1.37
C PRO A 729 8.44 26.78 -0.25
N TYR A 730 8.98 26.70 0.97
CA TYR A 730 8.30 26.25 2.18
C TYR A 730 7.01 27.02 2.48
N VAL A 731 7.10 28.35 2.52
CA VAL A 731 5.97 29.22 2.88
C VAL A 731 4.88 29.15 1.81
N ARG A 732 5.28 29.01 0.54
CA ARG A 732 4.37 28.92 -0.59
C ARG A 732 3.58 27.63 -0.60
N LEU A 733 4.25 26.49 -0.38
CA LEU A 733 3.56 25.20 -0.29
C LEU A 733 2.60 25.17 0.89
N ARG A 734 3.00 25.76 2.03
CA ARG A 734 2.11 25.87 3.20
C ARG A 734 0.85 26.67 2.90
N GLN A 735 0.99 27.79 2.19
CA GLN A 735 -0.14 28.64 1.83
C GLN A 735 -1.09 27.99 0.82
N VAL A 736 -0.56 27.32 -0.20
CA VAL A 736 -1.38 26.54 -1.14
C VAL A 736 -2.12 25.42 -0.40
N GLY A 737 -1.42 24.69 0.47
CA GLY A 737 -2.02 23.66 1.30
C GLY A 737 -3.11 24.20 2.22
N GLU A 738 -2.91 25.34 2.90
CA GLU A 738 -3.95 25.98 3.72
C GLU A 738 -5.16 26.43 2.87
N GLY A 739 -4.94 26.91 1.64
CA GLY A 739 -6.01 27.19 0.69
C GLY A 739 -6.85 25.95 0.38
N ILE A 740 -6.19 24.81 0.12
CA ILE A 740 -6.85 23.53 -0.13
C ILE A 740 -7.60 23.04 1.12
N ARG A 741 -6.98 23.08 2.30
CA ARG A 741 -7.62 22.74 3.59
C ARG A 741 -8.88 23.58 3.82
N ASN A 742 -8.79 24.90 3.61
CA ASN A 742 -9.94 25.80 3.76
C ASN A 742 -11.07 25.49 2.78
N ALA A 743 -10.74 25.07 1.56
CA ALA A 743 -11.74 24.59 0.60
C ALA A 743 -12.45 23.34 1.12
N MET A 744 -11.68 22.36 1.62
CA MET A 744 -12.22 21.11 2.16
C MET A 744 -13.07 21.31 3.42
N LEU A 745 -12.68 22.21 4.32
CA LEU A 745 -13.46 22.56 5.51
C LEU A 745 -14.82 23.16 5.13
N LYS A 746 -14.84 24.11 4.19
CA LYS A 746 -16.08 24.77 3.76
C LYS A 746 -17.06 23.85 3.05
N THR A 747 -16.57 22.81 2.39
CA THR A 747 -17.40 21.80 1.73
C THR A 747 -17.79 20.63 2.65
N GLY A 748 -17.39 20.66 3.93
CA GLY A 748 -17.69 19.61 4.91
C GLY A 748 -16.95 18.30 4.66
N HIS A 749 -15.80 18.35 3.97
CA HIS A 749 -14.97 17.17 3.71
C HIS A 749 -13.97 16.87 4.82
N LEU A 750 -13.75 17.82 5.73
CA LEU A 750 -12.93 17.65 6.92
C LEU A 750 -13.84 17.66 8.14
N SER A 751 -13.68 16.69 9.04
CA SER A 751 -14.47 16.59 10.27
C SER A 751 -13.92 17.50 11.40
N ASP A 752 -12.63 17.84 11.38
CA ASP A 752 -11.97 18.66 12.40
C ASP A 752 -11.55 20.06 11.89
N ASP A 753 -12.07 21.10 12.54
CA ASP A 753 -11.75 22.51 12.25
C ASP A 753 -10.39 22.96 12.82
N GLN A 754 -9.83 22.24 13.79
CA GLN A 754 -8.55 22.52 14.45
C GLN A 754 -7.33 21.99 13.67
N SER A 755 -7.55 21.25 12.59
CA SER A 755 -6.48 20.77 11.71
C SER A 755 -5.60 21.92 11.18
N ARG A 756 -4.34 21.69 10.82
CA ARG A 756 -3.43 22.72 10.27
C ARG A 756 -2.46 22.14 9.26
N VAL A 757 -2.05 22.90 8.26
CA VAL A 757 -1.05 22.43 7.28
C VAL A 757 0.35 22.72 7.79
N GLN A 758 1.16 21.67 7.83
CA GLN A 758 2.56 21.74 8.20
C GLN A 758 3.42 21.32 7.01
N VAL A 759 4.52 22.04 6.83
CA VAL A 759 5.49 21.80 5.76
C VAL A 759 6.84 21.53 6.39
N GLU A 760 7.63 20.66 5.79
CA GLU A 760 8.99 20.32 6.19
C GLU A 760 9.90 20.13 4.98
N GLU A 761 11.21 20.29 5.21
CA GLU A 761 12.25 20.14 4.19
C GLU A 761 13.07 18.90 4.52
N ASP A 762 13.21 18.00 3.55
CA ASP A 762 14.21 16.94 3.64
C ASP A 762 15.56 17.52 3.24
N LYS A 763 16.53 17.40 4.14
CA LYS A 763 17.89 17.92 3.97
C LYS A 763 18.66 17.20 2.87
N ASP A 764 18.28 15.96 2.54
CA ASP A 764 19.02 15.10 1.60
C ASP A 764 18.37 15.02 0.20
N SER A 765 17.07 15.31 0.05
CA SER A 765 16.33 15.01 -1.20
C SER A 765 15.82 16.20 -2.03
N TYR A 766 16.21 17.44 -1.73
CA TYR A 766 15.70 18.67 -2.39
C TYR A 766 14.16 18.79 -2.47
N CYS A 767 13.39 17.86 -1.90
CA CYS A 767 11.93 17.82 -1.90
C CYS A 767 11.39 18.56 -0.68
N VAL A 768 10.19 19.12 -0.83
CA VAL A 768 9.45 19.77 0.26
C VAL A 768 8.19 18.93 0.52
N PHE A 769 7.95 18.62 1.79
CA PHE A 769 6.84 17.76 2.22
C PHE A 769 5.76 18.61 2.87
N ALA A 770 4.50 18.36 2.57
CA ALA A 770 3.35 18.99 3.20
C ALA A 770 2.37 17.94 3.70
N TYR A 771 1.81 18.16 4.89
CA TYR A 771 0.86 17.26 5.53
C TYR A 771 -0.14 18.02 6.40
N LEU A 772 -1.26 17.37 6.71
CA LEU A 772 -2.28 17.86 7.63
C LEU A 772 -2.00 17.36 9.04
N LYS A 773 -1.77 18.28 9.98
CA LYS A 773 -1.62 18.00 11.41
C LYS A 773 -2.95 18.23 12.12
N GLY A 774 -3.38 17.33 12.99
CA GLY A 774 -4.76 17.26 13.49
C GLY A 774 -5.71 16.61 12.48
N GLY A 775 -6.98 16.46 12.84
CA GLY A 775 -7.99 15.74 12.05
C GLY A 775 -7.86 14.21 12.07
N SER A 776 -8.92 13.57 11.58
CA SER A 776 -9.00 12.11 11.48
C SER A 776 -7.98 11.56 10.47
N MET A 777 -7.68 10.25 10.50
CA MET A 777 -6.79 9.66 9.48
C MET A 777 -7.37 9.79 8.06
N ARG A 778 -8.71 9.75 7.94
CA ARG A 778 -9.44 10.04 6.71
C ARG A 778 -9.16 11.46 6.22
N ASP A 779 -9.20 12.45 7.10
CA ASP A 779 -8.91 13.85 6.77
C ASP A 779 -7.50 14.00 6.20
N LYS A 780 -6.53 13.32 6.82
CA LYS A 780 -5.12 13.34 6.40
C LYS A 780 -4.90 12.65 5.06
N GLU A 781 -5.54 11.51 4.83
CA GLU A 781 -5.52 10.79 3.54
C GLU A 781 -6.17 11.63 2.44
N LEU A 782 -7.37 12.16 2.69
CA LEU A 782 -8.10 12.96 1.73
C LEU A 782 -7.35 14.26 1.40
N PHE A 783 -6.75 14.92 2.39
CA PHE A 783 -5.92 16.10 2.17
C PHE A 783 -4.68 15.76 1.33
N SER A 784 -3.98 14.68 1.68
CA SER A 784 -2.80 14.20 0.93
C SER A 784 -3.14 13.89 -0.52
N GLN A 785 -4.24 13.17 -0.77
CA GLN A 785 -4.74 12.88 -2.11
C GLN A 785 -5.08 14.17 -2.86
N THR A 786 -5.85 15.08 -2.24
CA THR A 786 -6.27 16.34 -2.86
C THR A 786 -5.08 17.23 -3.23
N LEU A 787 -4.10 17.33 -2.34
CA LEU A 787 -2.87 18.08 -2.57
C LEU A 787 -2.00 17.41 -3.64
N GLY A 788 -1.96 16.08 -3.68
CA GLY A 788 -1.32 15.32 -4.75
C GLY A 788 -1.98 15.57 -6.11
N GLU A 789 -3.30 15.45 -6.21
CA GLU A 789 -4.04 15.70 -7.45
C GLU A 789 -3.84 17.12 -7.98
N PHE A 790 -3.74 18.12 -7.09
CA PHE A 790 -3.50 19.51 -7.48
C PHE A 790 -2.19 19.72 -8.26
N PHE A 791 -1.13 18.99 -7.89
CA PHE A 791 0.19 19.05 -8.53
C PHE A 791 0.40 17.95 -9.59
N ALA A 792 -0.62 17.13 -9.85
CA ALA A 792 -0.55 16.05 -10.82
C ALA A 792 -0.49 16.60 -12.26
N PRO A 793 0.10 15.84 -13.21
CA PRO A 793 0.05 16.20 -14.63
C PRO A 793 -1.40 16.33 -15.12
N VAL A 794 -1.62 17.24 -16.07
CA VAL A 794 -2.94 17.44 -16.66
C VAL A 794 -3.32 16.20 -17.47
N ASP A 795 -4.46 15.60 -17.15
CA ASP A 795 -5.07 14.47 -17.85
C ASP A 795 -6.52 14.85 -18.20
N ASN A 796 -7.56 14.10 -17.84
CA ASN A 796 -8.94 14.31 -18.36
C ASN A 796 -9.84 15.15 -17.45
N GLN A 797 -9.31 16.19 -16.83
CA GLN A 797 -10.05 16.94 -15.83
C GLN A 797 -11.13 17.82 -16.48
N ARG A 798 -12.32 17.81 -15.89
CA ARG A 798 -13.51 18.59 -16.26
C ARG A 798 -13.33 20.08 -16.00
N TYR A 799 -12.48 20.43 -15.05
CA TYR A 799 -12.11 21.80 -14.73
C TYR A 799 -10.59 21.95 -14.61
N LEU A 800 -10.07 23.05 -15.13
CA LEU A 800 -8.65 23.42 -15.02
C LEU A 800 -8.51 24.86 -14.52
N LEU A 801 -7.44 25.11 -13.77
CA LEU A 801 -7.01 26.45 -13.41
C LEU A 801 -5.96 26.91 -14.43
N VAL A 802 -6.28 27.99 -15.16
CA VAL A 802 -5.44 28.51 -16.24
C VAL A 802 -4.94 29.91 -15.91
N ALA A 803 -3.63 30.10 -15.93
CA ALA A 803 -3.01 31.41 -15.72
C ALA A 803 -3.24 32.33 -16.92
N LYS A 804 -3.68 33.58 -16.69
CA LYS A 804 -3.69 34.62 -17.74
C LYS A 804 -2.27 35.00 -18.20
N LYS A 805 -1.33 35.05 -17.26
CA LYS A 805 0.11 35.27 -17.50
C LYS A 805 0.91 34.46 -16.47
N ALA A 806 1.57 33.39 -16.92
CA ALA A 806 2.45 32.59 -16.07
C ALA A 806 3.85 33.24 -16.00
N PRO A 807 4.46 33.41 -14.80
CA PRO A 807 5.86 33.76 -14.66
C PRO A 807 6.79 32.72 -15.30
N ALA A 808 8.00 33.13 -15.69
CA ALA A 808 9.01 32.22 -16.23
C ALA A 808 9.33 31.12 -15.19
N GLY A 809 9.17 29.85 -15.60
CA GLY A 809 9.39 28.68 -14.73
C GLY A 809 8.18 28.20 -13.91
N GLN A 810 6.99 28.80 -14.08
CA GLN A 810 5.76 28.36 -13.41
C GLN A 810 4.80 27.66 -14.38
N SER A 811 4.09 26.64 -13.90
CA SER A 811 3.06 25.98 -14.69
C SER A 811 1.90 26.94 -15.03
N LYS A 812 1.54 26.98 -16.31
CA LYS A 812 0.38 27.72 -16.82
C LYS A 812 -0.94 27.05 -16.41
N TYR A 813 -0.91 25.77 -16.04
CA TYR A 813 -2.07 24.94 -15.77
C TYR A 813 -1.94 24.24 -14.41
N PHE A 814 -2.98 24.30 -13.60
CA PHE A 814 -3.14 23.45 -12.42
C PHE A 814 -4.44 22.67 -12.50
N VAL A 815 -4.41 21.47 -11.93
CA VAL A 815 -5.55 20.58 -11.87
C VAL A 815 -6.50 21.03 -10.75
N VAL A 816 -7.80 21.00 -11.02
CA VAL A 816 -8.81 21.03 -9.96
C VAL A 816 -8.98 19.59 -9.45
N PRO A 817 -8.72 19.31 -8.17
CA PRO A 817 -8.84 17.96 -7.62
C PRO A 817 -10.23 17.37 -7.84
N SER A 818 -10.29 16.05 -8.00
CA SER A 818 -11.49 15.25 -8.26
C SER A 818 -12.58 15.50 -7.22
N LEU A 819 -12.18 15.77 -5.97
CA LEU A 819 -13.06 16.13 -4.86
C LEU A 819 -13.97 17.34 -5.16
N PHE A 820 -13.48 18.30 -5.95
CA PHE A 820 -14.19 19.55 -6.29
C PHE A 820 -14.69 19.59 -7.74
N GLU A 821 -14.52 18.50 -8.50
CA GLU A 821 -14.77 18.47 -9.94
C GLU A 821 -16.26 18.17 -10.30
N LYS A 822 -17.04 17.66 -9.34
CA LYS A 822 -18.42 17.18 -9.58
C LYS A 822 -19.39 18.30 -9.94
N ARG A 823 -19.32 19.44 -9.24
CA ARG A 823 -20.21 20.60 -9.47
C ARG A 823 -19.42 21.85 -9.79
N LYS A 824 -19.95 22.70 -10.68
CA LYS A 824 -19.32 23.98 -11.05
C LYS A 824 -19.12 24.87 -9.82
N GLU A 825 -20.07 24.87 -8.90
CA GLU A 825 -20.01 25.65 -7.66
C GLU A 825 -18.83 25.21 -6.77
N GLU A 826 -18.63 23.90 -6.59
CA GLU A 826 -17.50 23.33 -5.83
C GLU A 826 -16.16 23.71 -6.46
N ALA A 827 -16.04 23.57 -7.78
CA ALA A 827 -14.83 23.97 -8.51
C ALA A 827 -14.54 25.48 -8.38
N GLN A 828 -15.59 26.30 -8.36
CA GLN A 828 -15.48 27.75 -8.13
C GLN A 828 -15.08 28.07 -6.68
N HIS A 829 -15.63 27.34 -5.70
CA HIS A 829 -15.24 27.47 -4.30
C HIS A 829 -13.76 27.10 -4.10
N PHE A 830 -13.31 26.02 -4.73
CA PHE A 830 -11.90 25.63 -4.73
C PHE A 830 -11.00 26.72 -5.32
N GLN A 831 -11.36 27.23 -6.52
CA GLN A 831 -10.63 28.35 -7.12
C GLN A 831 -10.55 29.55 -6.16
N ASN A 832 -11.67 29.94 -5.55
CA ASN A 832 -11.71 31.10 -4.67
C ASN A 832 -10.87 30.90 -3.39
N ALA A 833 -10.75 29.67 -2.89
CA ALA A 833 -9.94 29.35 -1.73
C ALA A 833 -8.43 29.34 -2.04
N VAL A 834 -8.06 28.95 -3.27
CA VAL A 834 -6.66 28.79 -3.69
C VAL A 834 -6.12 30.05 -4.40
N ALA A 835 -6.98 30.85 -5.03
CA ALA A 835 -6.61 32.08 -5.76
C ALA A 835 -5.78 33.09 -4.96
N PRO A 836 -6.03 33.33 -3.65
CA PRO A 836 -5.18 34.20 -2.83
C PRO A 836 -3.72 33.74 -2.75
N HIS A 837 -3.45 32.47 -3.03
CA HIS A 837 -2.15 31.83 -2.92
C HIS A 837 -1.51 31.48 -4.28
N LEU A 838 -2.30 31.34 -5.35
CA LEU A 838 -1.77 31.08 -6.70
C LEU A 838 -1.66 32.30 -7.61
N GLY A 839 -2.42 33.36 -7.34
CA GLY A 839 -2.54 34.53 -8.21
C GLY A 839 -3.69 34.41 -9.23
N ASP A 840 -3.56 35.10 -10.36
CA ASP A 840 -4.66 35.37 -11.30
C ASP A 840 -4.93 34.18 -12.26
N TYR A 841 -5.43 33.08 -11.68
CA TYR A 841 -5.86 31.87 -12.37
C TYR A 841 -7.36 31.86 -12.61
N GLN A 842 -7.80 31.46 -13.80
CA GLN A 842 -9.20 31.33 -14.17
C GLN A 842 -9.63 29.88 -14.25
N LEU A 843 -10.84 29.59 -13.76
CA LEU A 843 -11.47 28.29 -13.91
C LEU A 843 -12.00 28.12 -15.34
N VAL A 844 -11.49 27.11 -16.05
CA VAL A 844 -11.91 26.75 -17.40
C VAL A 844 -12.63 25.41 -17.36
N TYR A 845 -13.86 25.39 -17.87
CA TYR A 845 -14.62 24.15 -18.08
C TYR A 845 -14.17 23.48 -19.37
N THR A 846 -13.71 22.24 -19.29
CA THR A 846 -13.00 21.59 -20.41
C THR A 846 -13.89 20.75 -21.32
N ARG A 847 -15.21 20.70 -21.06
CA ARG A 847 -16.15 19.90 -21.87
C ARG A 847 -16.85 20.68 -22.99
N ASN A 848 -16.62 21.98 -23.12
CA ASN A 848 -17.07 22.78 -24.26
C ASN A 848 -15.96 22.92 -25.32
N GLU A 849 -16.30 23.30 -26.55
CA GLU A 849 -15.33 23.33 -27.66
C GLU A 849 -14.10 24.19 -27.37
N ALA A 850 -14.28 25.37 -26.76
CA ALA A 850 -13.19 26.26 -26.39
C ALA A 850 -12.29 25.68 -25.29
N GLY A 851 -12.87 25.11 -24.24
CA GLY A 851 -12.15 24.52 -23.11
C GLY A 851 -11.47 23.19 -23.46
N ARG A 852 -12.02 22.45 -24.42
CA ARG A 852 -11.40 21.25 -25.01
C ARG A 852 -10.06 21.59 -25.68
N LYS A 853 -10.00 22.68 -26.44
CA LYS A 853 -8.74 23.18 -27.03
C LYS A 853 -7.71 23.54 -25.96
N VAL A 854 -8.16 24.17 -24.86
CA VAL A 854 -7.30 24.51 -23.71
C VAL A 854 -6.80 23.26 -22.98
N LEU A 855 -7.65 22.26 -22.78
CA LEU A 855 -7.27 20.97 -22.17
C LEU A 855 -6.22 20.24 -23.01
N LEU A 856 -6.39 20.23 -24.32
CA LEU A 856 -5.43 19.63 -25.26
C LEU A 856 -4.06 20.35 -25.19
N GLU A 857 -4.07 21.69 -25.21
CA GLU A 857 -2.85 22.51 -25.06
C GLU A 857 -2.16 22.24 -23.70
N ALA A 858 -2.93 22.17 -22.62
CA ALA A 858 -2.41 21.94 -21.27
C ALA A 858 -1.74 20.57 -21.13
N ARG A 859 -2.36 19.51 -21.68
CA ARG A 859 -1.83 18.14 -21.70
C ARG A 859 -0.52 18.05 -22.47
N LEU A 860 -0.48 18.57 -23.70
CA LEU A 860 0.71 18.53 -24.54
C LEU A 860 1.89 19.27 -23.88
N LYS A 861 1.62 20.38 -23.20
CA LYS A 861 2.63 21.13 -22.43
C LYS A 861 3.08 20.43 -21.14
N SER A 862 2.17 19.77 -20.43
CA SER A 862 2.52 18.94 -19.25
C SER A 862 3.41 17.76 -19.65
N LEU A 863 3.15 17.13 -20.81
CA LEU A 863 4.01 16.07 -21.35
C LEU A 863 5.41 16.56 -21.77
N ALA A 864 5.53 17.78 -22.28
CA ALA A 864 6.82 18.40 -22.61
C ALA A 864 7.60 18.83 -21.35
N ASN A 865 6.89 19.29 -20.31
CA ASN A 865 7.48 19.70 -19.04
C ASN A 865 7.78 18.50 -18.14
N LYS A 866 9.03 18.01 -18.22
CA LYS A 866 9.59 16.80 -17.59
C LYS A 866 9.46 16.62 -16.07
N ASN A 867 8.77 17.49 -15.32
CA ASN A 867 8.89 17.57 -13.86
C ASN A 867 7.64 17.17 -13.06
N ASP A 868 6.58 16.59 -13.62
CA ASP A 868 5.33 16.32 -12.89
C ASP A 868 5.38 15.07 -11.96
N ARG A 869 6.28 15.05 -10.97
CA ARG A 869 6.36 13.96 -9.98
C ARG A 869 6.05 14.46 -8.57
N LEU A 870 5.12 13.76 -7.92
CA LEU A 870 4.82 13.85 -6.50
C LEU A 870 5.15 12.51 -5.84
N ILE A 871 5.62 12.54 -4.59
CA ILE A 871 5.86 11.34 -3.79
C ILE A 871 4.97 11.43 -2.55
N THR A 872 4.00 10.54 -2.39
CA THR A 872 3.18 10.46 -1.17
C THR A 872 3.75 9.40 -0.21
N LYS A 873 3.90 9.70 1.07
CA LYS A 873 4.42 8.79 2.11
C LYS A 873 3.69 8.98 3.44
N LYS A 874 3.64 7.95 4.31
CA LYS A 874 3.17 8.10 5.70
C LYS A 874 4.37 8.15 6.65
N LYS A 875 4.38 9.09 7.59
CA LYS A 875 5.45 9.26 8.60
C LYS A 875 4.85 9.45 9.98
N VAL A 876 5.51 8.90 11.01
CA VAL A 876 5.10 9.07 12.41
C VAL A 876 5.79 10.29 12.97
N LYS A 877 5.03 11.21 13.55
CA LYS A 877 5.54 12.46 14.10
C LYS A 877 5.02 12.74 15.50
N SER A 878 5.70 13.67 16.17
CA SER A 878 5.26 14.18 17.45
C SER A 878 4.10 15.17 17.29
N ALA A 879 3.02 14.96 18.06
CA ALA A 879 1.95 15.93 18.17
C ALA A 879 2.45 17.30 18.70
N LEU A 880 3.59 17.33 19.42
CA LEU A 880 4.13 18.53 20.06
C LEU A 880 5.47 18.98 19.45
N LYS A 881 5.37 19.79 18.38
CA LYS A 881 6.02 21.10 18.17
C LYS A 881 5.37 21.80 16.97
#